data_AF-H2ZJH3-F1
#
_entry.id   AF-H2ZJH3-F1
#
_cell.length_a   1.000
_cell.length_b   1.000
_cell.length_c   1.000
_cell.angle_alpha   90.00
_cell.angle_beta   90.00
_cell.angle_gamma   90.00
#
_symmetry.space_group_name_H-M   'P 1'
#
loop_
_entity.id
_entity.type
_entity.pdbx_description
1 polymer ?
#
loop_
_entity_poly.entity_id
_entity_poly.type
_entity_poly.pdbx_seq_one_letter_code
_entity_poly.pdbx_strand_id
1 'polypeptide(L)'
;MAQSLSDEEFHRMQIQIIELRTENYKLKDENKKQAKQLKDLIDKETRLDRELNKQIKLKRALSTLNKSKQAQEYEAILHNTEEEFSLQNQTLMKELERLTVQVEKLEKENKSLEGKSNETSSESFELRKVQAQNTALQKTIEIQNLYLLSMLHQTFPKAVGSPMNSQTSVASSITSSPSNISDEHIEVKLVAEHEEKLLLQKELDSQGNRNSREQRAFTDEVESLREKFERKQAAFVKIQEEMEHMHIKNQDKLSEITQLHEAQQKAALQEKDKLSSEVASLGKALQNSHNMLDGMQDSMSNLQAQVKLHEEEMRIKVSEKNEMKSQLDALQQRLSQDEQKKFDSTAQMKSLEMEMSVLRSEMERSRVERDEAVTKFEDNVRASGALLERVNEIERQSDALRQELRLAEELAEKRKKVMDQQAVESHENNDKFTKRINTLISEHQSTTAQTVDNYESKIKLLEETCKRQEQELIRINHQDRLKTRELDSLQQQIRDNQSTILSLENSSGWFERALKDVEKSSLESKQNHQTTLNEMKAEHEKELEVEEAELRVVTAMNETSLRDATIERMKQDIQDEVSKQKLMEKKGHQALKDLKRQLVIEKKRSEKLQEKIKDISSSNSNLDELLQVVDLNDRVATGEDSSVSSFSFRDLISSKPNPSDSGSQAGSSFPPSIPVATVSVSKAESRDLLARLTAMQQEKWNLEEKVQHLEESAGAMADELVEKTKLLQQYVHHTRSELASRTFGNRVRSMITGQEETDVTNVRELNRKLTRMLEEEMTKNMAL
;
A
#
# COMPACT_ATOMS: atom_id res chain seq x y z
N MET A 1 69.33 -32.81 104.56
CA MET A 1 68.69 -31.67 105.24
C MET A 1 67.24 -31.68 104.80
N ALA A 2 66.28 -31.73 105.72
CA ALA A 2 64.86 -31.62 105.39
C ALA A 2 64.32 -30.40 106.13
N GLN A 3 64.05 -29.31 105.41
CA GLN A 3 63.21 -28.25 105.93
C GLN A 3 61.77 -28.77 105.86
N SER A 4 61.13 -28.92 107.01
CA SER A 4 59.68 -29.13 107.06
C SER A 4 58.99 -27.91 106.46
N LEU A 5 58.20 -28.11 105.41
CA LEU A 5 57.19 -27.16 104.98
C LEU A 5 56.35 -26.74 106.20
N SER A 6 56.00 -25.47 106.29
CA SER A 6 55.01 -25.05 107.29
C SER A 6 53.67 -25.75 107.00
N ASP A 7 52.92 -26.14 108.03
CA ASP A 7 51.58 -26.74 107.84
C ASP A 7 50.67 -25.83 107.01
N GLU A 8 50.82 -24.52 107.18
CA GLU A 8 50.19 -23.45 106.41
C GLU A 8 50.53 -23.51 104.90
N GLU A 9 51.77 -23.82 104.54
CA GLU A 9 52.23 -23.95 103.15
C GLU A 9 51.80 -25.29 102.54
N PHE A 10 51.89 -26.37 103.31
CA PHE A 10 51.38 -27.68 102.92
C PHE A 10 49.87 -27.63 102.65
N HIS A 11 49.10 -26.95 103.50
CA HIS A 11 47.65 -26.81 103.32
C HIS A 11 47.30 -25.91 102.12
N ARG A 12 48.03 -24.81 101.89
CA ARG A 12 47.90 -24.01 100.65
C ARG A 12 48.16 -24.86 99.39
N MET A 13 49.23 -25.66 99.40
CA MET A 13 49.58 -26.55 98.29
C MET A 13 48.51 -27.65 98.08
N GLN A 14 47.95 -28.18 99.17
CA GLN A 14 46.86 -29.16 99.14
C GLN A 14 45.58 -28.58 98.52
N ILE A 15 45.21 -27.35 98.88
CA ILE A 15 44.09 -26.61 98.28
C ILE A 15 44.33 -26.42 96.77
N GLN A 16 45.51 -25.90 96.39
CA GLN A 16 45.85 -25.66 94.99
C GLN A 16 45.80 -26.95 94.14
N ILE A 17 46.24 -28.10 94.70
CA ILE A 17 46.13 -29.42 94.04
C ILE A 17 44.66 -29.85 93.87
N ILE A 18 43.78 -29.55 94.83
CA ILE A 18 42.34 -29.84 94.74
C ILE A 18 41.66 -28.93 93.71
N GLU A 19 42.02 -27.64 93.65
CA GLU A 19 41.54 -26.67 92.66
C GLU A 19 41.96 -27.08 91.25
N LEU A 20 43.25 -27.34 91.01
CA LEU A 20 43.78 -27.80 89.73
C LEU A 20 43.16 -29.13 89.28
N ARG A 21 42.90 -30.08 90.20
CA ARG A 21 42.16 -31.31 89.89
C ARG A 21 40.72 -31.02 89.48
N THR A 22 40.04 -30.14 90.21
CA THR A 22 38.65 -29.74 89.93
C THR A 22 38.52 -29.03 88.59
N GLU A 23 39.48 -28.16 88.26
CA GLU A 23 39.58 -27.48 86.97
C GLU A 23 39.89 -28.47 85.84
N ASN A 24 40.82 -29.41 86.04
CA ASN A 24 41.13 -30.44 85.05
C ASN A 24 39.89 -31.33 84.76
N TYR A 25 39.09 -31.66 85.77
CA TYR A 25 37.81 -32.36 85.57
C TYR A 25 36.79 -31.52 84.78
N LYS A 26 36.65 -30.22 85.07
CA LYS A 26 35.79 -29.30 84.28
C LYS A 26 36.23 -29.26 82.81
N LEU A 27 37.51 -28.98 82.55
CA LEU A 27 38.10 -28.92 81.21
C LEU A 27 37.98 -30.25 80.45
N LYS A 28 38.05 -31.39 81.15
CA LYS A 28 37.85 -32.73 80.58
C LYS A 28 36.40 -32.97 80.17
N ASP A 29 35.43 -32.51 80.95
CA ASP A 29 34.00 -32.61 80.61
C ASP A 29 33.57 -31.57 79.56
N GLU A 30 34.22 -30.42 79.50
CA GLU A 30 34.08 -29.47 78.38
C GLU A 30 34.67 -30.03 77.09
N ASN A 31 35.84 -30.66 77.12
CA ASN A 31 36.38 -31.40 75.97
C ASN A 31 35.41 -32.49 75.49
N LYS A 32 34.78 -33.26 76.38
CA LYS A 32 33.75 -34.25 75.99
C LYS A 32 32.55 -33.58 75.33
N LYS A 33 32.08 -32.44 75.82
CA LYS A 33 30.96 -31.68 75.22
C LYS A 33 31.34 -31.15 73.83
N GLN A 34 32.52 -30.55 73.69
CA GLN A 34 33.05 -30.06 72.41
C GLN A 34 33.25 -31.20 71.41
N ALA A 35 33.84 -32.33 71.81
CA ALA A 35 33.99 -33.51 70.96
C ALA A 35 32.64 -34.09 70.52
N LYS A 36 31.62 -34.08 71.39
CA LYS A 36 30.25 -34.44 70.99
C LYS A 36 29.66 -33.44 70.00
N GLN A 37 29.77 -32.14 70.26
CA GLN A 37 29.29 -31.09 69.34
C GLN A 37 29.97 -31.17 67.97
N LEU A 38 31.28 -31.43 67.94
CA LEU A 38 32.03 -31.66 66.71
C LEU A 38 31.48 -32.86 65.93
N LYS A 39 31.20 -33.98 66.62
CA LYS A 39 30.58 -35.14 66.00
C LYS A 39 29.15 -34.83 65.48
N ASP A 40 28.32 -34.20 66.30
CA ASP A 40 26.94 -33.82 65.94
C ASP A 40 26.93 -32.86 64.72
N LEU A 41 27.98 -32.04 64.54
CA LEU A 41 28.21 -31.21 63.36
C LEU A 41 28.67 -32.02 62.14
N ILE A 42 29.62 -32.95 62.27
CA ILE A 42 30.07 -33.84 61.18
C ILE A 42 28.93 -34.74 60.68
N ASP A 43 28.12 -35.30 61.60
CA ASP A 43 26.95 -36.10 61.24
C ASP A 43 25.87 -35.24 60.51
N LYS A 44 25.80 -33.94 60.80
CA LYS A 44 24.95 -32.97 60.09
C LYS A 44 25.51 -32.58 58.72
N GLU A 45 26.82 -32.34 58.62
CA GLU A 45 27.54 -32.03 57.38
C GLU A 45 27.40 -33.17 56.37
N THR A 46 27.76 -34.40 56.75
CA THR A 46 27.60 -35.57 55.87
C THR A 46 26.15 -35.87 55.50
N ARG A 47 25.16 -35.41 56.29
CA ARG A 47 23.74 -35.46 55.91
C ARG A 47 23.39 -34.40 54.85
N LEU A 48 23.93 -33.19 54.96
CA LEU A 48 23.75 -32.13 53.96
C LEU A 48 24.43 -32.52 52.63
N ASP A 49 25.64 -33.08 52.66
CA ASP A 49 26.34 -33.57 51.46
C ASP A 49 25.54 -34.63 50.70
N ARG A 50 24.93 -35.59 51.42
CA ARG A 50 24.06 -36.61 50.82
C ARG A 50 22.85 -35.97 50.14
N GLU A 51 22.28 -34.92 50.70
CA GLU A 51 21.12 -34.23 50.12
C GLU A 51 21.50 -33.34 48.93
N LEU A 52 22.61 -32.60 49.02
CA LEU A 52 23.20 -31.84 47.91
C LEU A 52 23.51 -32.76 46.72
N ASN A 53 24.08 -33.94 46.97
CA ASN A 53 24.35 -34.93 45.93
C ASN A 53 23.07 -35.49 45.28
N LYS A 54 21.96 -35.65 46.02
CA LYS A 54 20.65 -35.98 45.43
C LYS A 54 20.15 -34.84 44.53
N GLN A 55 20.21 -33.60 45.01
CA GLN A 55 19.77 -32.43 44.24
C GLN A 55 20.58 -32.24 42.95
N ILE A 56 21.90 -32.47 42.99
CA ILE A 56 22.75 -32.47 41.79
C ILE A 56 22.34 -33.57 40.80
N LYS A 57 22.07 -34.80 41.27
CA LYS A 57 21.58 -35.90 40.42
C LYS A 57 20.20 -35.59 39.81
N LEU A 58 19.28 -35.05 40.60
CA LEU A 58 17.93 -34.69 40.16
C LEU A 58 17.95 -33.54 39.14
N LYS A 59 18.75 -32.49 39.38
CA LYS A 59 18.95 -31.38 38.42
C LYS A 59 19.58 -31.86 37.10
N ARG A 60 20.52 -32.81 37.15
CA ARG A 60 21.06 -33.46 35.94
C ARG A 60 19.99 -34.26 35.19
N ALA A 61 19.20 -35.07 35.89
CA ALA A 61 18.11 -35.84 35.28
C ALA A 61 17.05 -34.95 34.60
N LEU A 62 16.63 -33.86 35.25
CA LEU A 62 15.72 -32.86 34.66
C LEU A 62 16.32 -32.17 33.44
N SER A 63 17.63 -31.84 33.46
CA SER A 63 18.30 -31.26 32.30
C SER A 63 18.35 -32.21 31.10
N THR A 64 18.63 -33.50 31.34
CA THR A 64 18.57 -34.53 30.29
C THR A 64 17.14 -34.72 29.76
N LEU A 65 16.13 -34.74 30.64
CA LEU A 65 14.73 -34.88 30.24
C LEU A 65 14.26 -33.70 29.37
N ASN A 66 14.60 -32.46 29.74
CA ASN A 66 14.25 -31.28 28.94
C ASN A 66 14.94 -31.30 27.57
N LYS A 67 16.22 -31.69 27.50
CA LYS A 67 16.93 -31.89 26.22
C LYS A 67 16.27 -32.97 25.36
N SER A 68 15.82 -34.07 25.98
CA SER A 68 15.11 -35.14 25.29
C SER A 68 13.76 -34.69 24.73
N LYS A 69 13.00 -33.87 25.47
CA LYS A 69 11.75 -33.27 24.97
C LYS A 69 12.00 -32.31 23.82
N GLN A 70 12.95 -31.40 23.97
CA GLN A 70 13.29 -30.43 22.92
C GLN A 70 13.78 -31.12 21.64
N ALA A 71 14.50 -32.25 21.75
CA ALA A 71 14.86 -33.09 20.61
C ALA A 71 13.63 -33.70 19.93
N GLN A 72 12.68 -34.27 20.69
CA GLN A 72 11.42 -34.80 20.16
C GLN A 72 10.53 -33.72 19.50
N GLU A 73 10.54 -32.50 20.05
CA GLU A 73 9.83 -31.35 19.48
C GLU A 73 10.45 -30.94 18.13
N TYR A 74 11.78 -30.90 18.01
CA TYR A 74 12.45 -30.67 16.72
C TYR A 74 12.25 -31.82 15.72
N GLU A 75 12.26 -33.08 16.18
CA GLU A 75 12.02 -34.26 15.34
C GLU A 75 10.59 -34.26 14.77
N ALA A 76 9.59 -33.90 15.58
CA ALA A 76 8.20 -33.74 15.14
C ALA A 76 8.00 -32.56 14.17
N ILE A 77 8.68 -31.42 14.42
CA ILE A 77 8.66 -30.28 13.48
C ILE A 77 9.29 -30.68 12.15
N LEU A 78 10.45 -31.35 12.17
CA LEU A 78 11.14 -31.81 10.96
C LEU A 78 10.24 -32.76 10.15
N HIS A 79 9.67 -33.78 10.80
CA HIS A 79 8.73 -34.73 10.17
C HIS A 79 7.56 -34.01 9.49
N ASN A 80 6.92 -33.06 10.17
CA ASN A 80 5.83 -32.28 9.58
C ASN A 80 6.30 -31.47 8.36
N THR A 81 7.48 -30.84 8.41
CA THR A 81 8.02 -30.11 7.24
C THR A 81 8.42 -31.03 6.08
N GLU A 82 8.86 -32.26 6.36
CA GLU A 82 9.14 -33.28 5.34
C GLU A 82 7.83 -33.80 4.71
N GLU A 83 6.76 -33.98 5.49
CA GLU A 83 5.42 -34.32 4.99
C GLU A 83 4.82 -33.18 4.16
N GLU A 84 4.91 -31.92 4.61
CA GLU A 84 4.46 -30.75 3.85
C GLU A 84 5.22 -30.61 2.51
N PHE A 85 6.55 -30.75 2.52
CA PHE A 85 7.37 -30.73 1.31
C PHE A 85 7.05 -31.92 0.38
N SER A 86 6.83 -33.11 0.93
CA SER A 86 6.39 -34.29 0.16
C SER A 86 5.02 -34.06 -0.49
N LEU A 87 4.06 -33.50 0.23
CA LEU A 87 2.72 -33.16 -0.27
C LEU A 87 2.77 -32.04 -1.32
N GLN A 88 3.61 -31.03 -1.13
CA GLN A 88 3.84 -29.96 -2.11
C GLN A 88 4.42 -30.52 -3.42
N ASN A 89 5.46 -31.37 -3.34
CA ASN A 89 6.03 -32.02 -4.51
C ASN A 89 5.02 -32.95 -5.21
N GLN A 90 4.23 -33.72 -4.45
CA GLN A 90 3.18 -34.56 -5.03
C GLN A 90 2.10 -33.74 -5.72
N THR A 91 1.78 -32.55 -5.20
CA THR A 91 0.82 -31.61 -5.80
C THR A 91 1.39 -31.00 -7.09
N LEU A 92 2.65 -30.54 -7.05
CA LEU A 92 3.35 -30.02 -8.22
C LEU A 92 3.44 -31.07 -9.35
N MET A 93 3.74 -32.32 -9.03
CA MET A 93 3.75 -33.41 -10.03
C MET A 93 2.37 -33.63 -10.67
N LYS A 94 1.28 -33.62 -9.89
CA LYS A 94 -0.09 -33.71 -10.40
C LYS A 94 -0.47 -32.50 -11.28
N GLU A 95 0.01 -31.31 -10.96
CA GLU A 95 -0.20 -30.11 -11.78
C GLU A 95 0.60 -30.16 -13.09
N LEU A 96 1.85 -30.65 -13.06
CA LEU A 96 2.65 -30.90 -14.26
C LEU A 96 2.05 -31.98 -15.17
N GLU A 97 1.55 -33.08 -14.60
CA GLU A 97 0.77 -34.11 -15.33
C GLU A 97 -0.47 -33.49 -15.99
N ARG A 98 -1.25 -32.70 -15.23
CA ARG A 98 -2.46 -32.02 -15.74
C ARG A 98 -2.13 -31.02 -16.85
N LEU A 99 -1.06 -30.23 -16.70
CA LEU A 99 -0.60 -29.30 -17.72
C LEU A 99 -0.11 -30.04 -18.98
N THR A 100 0.59 -31.17 -18.81
CA THR A 100 1.02 -32.01 -19.93
C THR A 100 -0.18 -32.55 -20.71
N VAL A 101 -1.20 -33.08 -20.02
CA VAL A 101 -2.46 -33.51 -20.65
C VAL A 101 -3.22 -32.35 -21.32
N GLN A 102 -3.16 -31.14 -20.76
CA GLN A 102 -3.75 -29.96 -21.37
C GLN A 102 -2.99 -29.49 -22.62
N VAL A 103 -1.65 -29.54 -22.62
CA VAL A 103 -0.81 -29.26 -23.79
C VAL A 103 -1.05 -30.32 -24.88
N GLU A 104 -1.07 -31.61 -24.54
CA GLU A 104 -1.45 -32.69 -25.47
C GLU A 104 -2.83 -32.47 -26.08
N LYS A 105 -3.81 -32.01 -25.30
CA LYS A 105 -5.15 -31.70 -25.79
C LYS A 105 -5.10 -30.52 -26.76
N LEU A 106 -4.44 -29.42 -26.41
CA LEU A 106 -4.30 -28.24 -27.26
C LEU A 106 -3.50 -28.54 -28.54
N GLU A 107 -2.51 -29.43 -28.49
CA GLU A 107 -1.85 -29.94 -29.70
C GLU A 107 -2.79 -30.73 -30.60
N LYS A 108 -3.60 -31.63 -30.04
CA LYS A 108 -4.61 -32.41 -30.79
C LYS A 108 -5.70 -31.49 -31.36
N GLU A 109 -6.05 -30.43 -30.64
CA GLU A 109 -7.00 -29.40 -31.06
C GLU A 109 -6.41 -28.53 -32.20
N ASN A 110 -5.17 -28.03 -32.06
CA ASN A 110 -4.44 -27.33 -33.13
C ASN A 110 -4.28 -28.20 -34.38
N LYS A 111 -3.84 -29.47 -34.25
CA LYS A 111 -3.74 -30.42 -35.37
C LYS A 111 -5.10 -30.68 -36.01
N SER A 112 -6.20 -30.66 -35.24
CA SER A 112 -7.57 -30.72 -35.79
C SER A 112 -8.05 -29.40 -36.41
N LEU A 113 -7.47 -28.25 -36.07
CA LEU A 113 -7.80 -26.94 -36.65
C LEU A 113 -7.00 -26.68 -37.93
N GLU A 114 -5.72 -27.05 -37.96
CA GLU A 114 -4.92 -27.16 -39.19
C GLU A 114 -5.60 -28.11 -40.18
N GLY A 115 -6.03 -29.30 -39.72
CA GLY A 115 -6.86 -30.24 -40.50
C GLY A 115 -8.27 -29.77 -40.85
N LYS A 116 -8.69 -28.57 -40.40
CA LYS A 116 -9.97 -27.91 -40.74
C LYS A 116 -9.77 -26.51 -41.34
N SER A 117 -8.54 -26.15 -41.75
CA SER A 117 -8.19 -24.85 -42.34
C SER A 117 -8.72 -24.65 -43.78
N ASN A 118 -9.86 -25.27 -44.11
CA ASN A 118 -10.47 -25.22 -45.43
C ASN A 118 -12.01 -25.22 -45.39
N GLU A 119 -12.62 -24.59 -44.38
CA GLU A 119 -14.00 -24.08 -44.46
C GLU A 119 -14.23 -22.94 -43.44
N THR A 120 -15.09 -21.98 -43.76
CA THR A 120 -15.22 -20.67 -43.07
C THR A 120 -16.31 -20.64 -41.99
N SER A 121 -16.38 -19.52 -41.23
CA SER A 121 -17.48 -19.14 -40.31
C SER A 121 -17.40 -19.63 -38.84
N SER A 122 -16.36 -19.23 -38.10
CA SER A 122 -16.31 -19.37 -36.62
C SER A 122 -16.20 -18.04 -35.84
N GLU A 123 -15.46 -17.05 -36.35
CA GLU A 123 -15.12 -15.80 -35.63
C GLU A 123 -16.34 -15.01 -35.12
N SER A 124 -17.45 -15.04 -35.85
CA SER A 124 -18.70 -14.36 -35.48
C SER A 124 -19.32 -14.88 -34.17
N PHE A 125 -19.11 -16.16 -33.86
CA PHE A 125 -19.70 -16.79 -32.67
C PHE A 125 -18.86 -16.53 -31.41
N GLU A 126 -17.53 -16.68 -31.49
CA GLU A 126 -16.62 -16.37 -30.38
C GLU A 126 -16.68 -14.89 -30.00
N LEU A 127 -16.68 -13.96 -30.97
CA LEU A 127 -16.76 -12.53 -30.66
C LEU A 127 -18.03 -12.18 -29.88
N ARG A 128 -19.18 -12.77 -30.25
CA ARG A 128 -20.47 -12.55 -29.58
C ARG A 128 -20.53 -13.20 -28.19
N LYS A 129 -19.88 -14.34 -28.01
CA LYS A 129 -19.72 -15.06 -26.73
C LYS A 129 -18.83 -14.27 -25.75
N VAL A 130 -17.71 -13.73 -26.20
CA VAL A 130 -16.83 -12.86 -25.39
C VAL A 130 -17.56 -11.57 -25.00
N GLN A 131 -18.31 -10.96 -25.93
CA GLN A 131 -19.09 -9.74 -25.64
C GLN A 131 -20.21 -10.00 -24.62
N ALA A 132 -20.86 -11.17 -24.68
CA ALA A 132 -21.80 -11.62 -23.66
C ALA A 132 -21.13 -11.90 -22.30
N GLN A 133 -19.94 -12.53 -22.28
CA GLN A 133 -19.19 -12.79 -21.04
C GLN A 133 -18.72 -11.50 -20.36
N ASN A 134 -18.24 -10.50 -21.11
CA ASN A 134 -17.89 -9.20 -20.56
C ASN A 134 -19.12 -8.48 -19.96
N THR A 135 -20.27 -8.55 -20.63
CA THR A 135 -21.54 -8.01 -20.11
C THR A 135 -21.99 -8.72 -18.82
N ALA A 136 -21.77 -10.04 -18.72
CA ALA A 136 -22.07 -10.83 -17.52
C ALA A 136 -21.09 -10.55 -16.37
N LEU A 137 -19.79 -10.37 -16.66
CA LEU A 137 -18.78 -10.03 -15.67
C LEU A 137 -18.97 -8.62 -15.11
N GLN A 138 -19.28 -7.63 -15.97
CA GLN A 138 -19.64 -6.28 -15.50
C GLN A 138 -20.84 -6.31 -14.56
N LYS A 139 -21.92 -7.04 -14.91
CA LYS A 139 -23.06 -7.24 -14.00
C LYS A 139 -22.71 -8.02 -12.74
N THR A 140 -21.76 -8.96 -12.79
CA THR A 140 -21.31 -9.69 -11.60
C THR A 140 -20.53 -8.79 -10.63
N ILE A 141 -19.68 -7.90 -11.16
CA ILE A 141 -18.96 -6.89 -10.37
C ILE A 141 -19.94 -5.86 -9.79
N GLU A 142 -20.93 -5.43 -10.58
CA GLU A 142 -21.99 -4.52 -10.15
C GLU A 142 -22.86 -5.14 -9.04
N ILE A 143 -23.20 -6.43 -9.15
CA ILE A 143 -23.89 -7.21 -8.11
C ILE A 143 -22.99 -7.43 -6.87
N GLN A 144 -21.69 -7.64 -7.02
CA GLN A 144 -20.77 -7.74 -5.87
C GLN A 144 -20.64 -6.42 -5.11
N ASN A 145 -20.59 -5.29 -5.83
CA ASN A 145 -20.59 -3.96 -5.23
C ASN A 145 -21.93 -3.67 -4.51
N LEU A 146 -23.07 -4.08 -5.09
CA LEU A 146 -24.38 -4.01 -4.43
C LEU A 146 -24.50 -4.97 -3.23
N TYR A 147 -23.86 -6.13 -3.27
CA TYR A 147 -23.84 -7.09 -2.16
C TYR A 147 -23.01 -6.57 -0.96
N LEU A 148 -21.87 -5.93 -1.22
CA LEU A 148 -21.12 -5.19 -0.19
C LEU A 148 -21.97 -4.07 0.44
N LEU A 149 -22.81 -3.40 -0.35
CA LEU A 149 -23.74 -2.37 0.13
C LEU A 149 -24.94 -2.95 0.91
N SER A 150 -25.28 -4.23 0.69
CA SER A 150 -26.46 -4.88 1.29
C SER A 150 -26.19 -5.54 2.65
N MET A 151 -24.94 -5.76 3.06
CA MET A 151 -24.61 -6.42 4.35
C MET A 151 -24.57 -5.46 5.56
N LEU A 152 -24.95 -4.18 5.41
CA LEU A 152 -24.71 -3.16 6.44
C LEU A 152 -25.96 -2.38 6.95
N HIS A 153 -27.15 -3.00 7.02
CA HIS A 153 -28.27 -2.44 7.81
C HIS A 153 -29.31 -3.47 8.27
N GLN A 154 -29.28 -3.82 9.58
CA GLN A 154 -30.36 -4.29 10.49
C GLN A 154 -29.69 -5.01 11.69
N THR A 155 -30.00 -4.78 12.99
CA THR A 155 -30.92 -3.83 13.69
C THR A 155 -30.35 -3.43 15.06
N PHE A 156 -30.62 -2.19 15.51
CA PHE A 156 -30.59 -1.77 16.93
C PHE A 156 -31.74 -2.41 17.72
N PRO A 157 -31.62 -2.70 19.05
CA PRO A 157 -31.63 -1.64 20.10
C PRO A 157 -30.80 -1.98 21.39
N LYS A 158 -30.63 -1.15 22.44
CA LYS A 158 -31.17 0.19 22.79
C LYS A 158 -30.29 0.91 23.86
N ALA A 159 -30.16 2.24 23.75
CA ALA A 159 -29.93 3.23 24.82
C ALA A 159 -28.59 3.16 25.63
N VAL A 160 -28.06 4.22 26.27
CA VAL A 160 -28.49 5.62 26.52
C VAL A 160 -27.28 6.57 26.34
N GLY A 161 -27.46 7.85 25.96
CA GLY A 161 -26.60 8.91 26.53
C GLY A 161 -25.60 9.71 25.66
N SER A 162 -25.95 10.10 24.44
CA SER A 162 -25.39 11.33 23.80
C SER A 162 -26.14 12.58 24.35
N PRO A 163 -25.69 13.85 24.18
CA PRO A 163 -24.79 14.39 23.14
C PRO A 163 -23.75 15.44 23.69
N MET A 164 -23.02 16.30 22.94
CA MET A 164 -22.90 16.57 21.49
C MET A 164 -21.51 17.17 21.11
N ASN A 165 -21.23 17.24 19.81
CA ASN A 165 -20.32 18.12 19.03
C ASN A 165 -19.38 19.10 19.78
N SER A 166 -18.07 19.20 19.54
CA SER A 166 -17.22 19.16 18.31
C SER A 166 -17.02 20.51 17.59
N GLN A 167 -15.75 20.83 17.30
CA GLN A 167 -15.26 21.63 16.14
C GLN A 167 -15.64 23.15 16.14
N THR A 168 -14.88 24.08 15.52
CA THR A 168 -13.64 23.97 14.69
C THR A 168 -12.77 25.25 14.72
N SER A 169 -11.44 25.04 14.58
CA SER A 169 -10.49 25.78 13.70
C SER A 169 -10.07 27.26 13.91
N VAL A 170 -8.77 27.47 13.67
CA VAL A 170 -8.09 28.65 13.05
C VAL A 170 -8.17 30.01 13.77
N ALA A 171 -7.16 30.21 14.64
CA ALA A 171 -6.13 31.25 14.60
C ALA A 171 -6.47 32.72 14.20
N SER A 172 -5.87 33.65 14.97
CA SER A 172 -5.18 34.89 14.55
C SER A 172 -5.48 36.12 15.43
N SER A 173 -4.45 36.56 16.16
CA SER A 173 -4.02 37.98 16.23
C SER A 173 -4.82 39.05 17.01
N ILE A 174 -4.21 39.44 18.15
CA ILE A 174 -4.00 40.82 18.65
C ILE A 174 -5.20 41.52 19.37
N THR A 175 -4.80 42.39 20.32
CA THR A 175 -5.53 43.41 21.13
C THR A 175 -6.26 43.03 22.44
N SER A 176 -5.88 43.79 23.48
CA SER A 176 -6.72 44.34 24.58
C SER A 176 -7.55 43.43 25.48
N SER A 177 -7.11 43.35 26.74
CA SER A 177 -7.94 43.32 27.96
C SER A 177 -8.92 44.53 28.03
N PRO A 178 -9.90 44.62 28.96
CA PRO A 178 -10.10 43.76 30.14
C PRO A 178 -11.59 43.39 30.48
N SER A 179 -11.76 42.82 31.68
CA SER A 179 -12.89 43.01 32.64
C SER A 179 -14.05 41.99 32.77
N ASN A 180 -14.12 41.44 33.99
CA ASN A 180 -15.31 41.18 34.83
C ASN A 180 -16.25 40.00 34.54
N ILE A 181 -15.96 38.83 35.15
CA ILE A 181 -16.96 37.97 35.82
C ILE A 181 -16.37 37.43 37.16
N SER A 182 -16.85 37.95 38.29
CA SER A 182 -16.73 37.46 39.69
C SER A 182 -15.40 36.85 40.18
N ASP A 183 -14.67 37.58 41.03
CA ASP A 183 -13.33 37.21 41.53
C ASP A 183 -13.29 35.99 42.50
N GLU A 184 -14.28 35.86 43.41
CA GLU A 184 -14.23 34.91 44.55
C GLU A 184 -13.96 33.43 44.18
N HIS A 185 -14.41 32.97 43.01
CA HIS A 185 -14.23 31.58 42.58
C HIS A 185 -12.93 31.32 41.81
N ILE A 186 -12.29 32.37 41.30
CA ILE A 186 -10.96 32.28 40.67
C ILE A 186 -9.90 32.39 41.77
N GLU A 187 -10.07 33.30 42.74
CA GLU A 187 -9.14 33.47 43.85
C GLU A 187 -9.00 32.20 44.70
N VAL A 188 -10.11 31.56 45.09
CA VAL A 188 -10.06 30.29 45.86
C VAL A 188 -9.35 29.17 45.11
N LYS A 189 -9.53 29.05 43.78
CA LYS A 189 -8.80 28.06 42.98
C LYS A 189 -7.32 28.39 42.82
N LEU A 190 -6.99 29.65 42.57
CA LEU A 190 -5.61 30.11 42.45
C LEU A 190 -4.85 29.91 43.77
N VAL A 191 -5.49 30.19 44.91
CA VAL A 191 -4.94 29.96 46.25
C VAL A 191 -4.76 28.46 46.50
N ALA A 192 -5.74 27.61 46.15
CA ALA A 192 -5.62 26.16 46.32
C ALA A 192 -4.49 25.56 45.47
N GLU A 193 -4.40 25.90 44.17
CA GLU A 193 -3.32 25.43 43.30
C GLU A 193 -1.94 26.00 43.71
N HIS A 194 -1.90 27.23 44.22
CA HIS A 194 -0.66 27.82 44.75
C HIS A 194 -0.24 27.18 46.08
N GLU A 195 -1.17 26.85 46.98
CA GLU A 195 -0.89 26.14 48.22
C GLU A 195 -0.45 24.70 47.95
N GLU A 196 -1.13 23.97 47.06
CA GLU A 196 -0.70 22.63 46.62
C GLU A 196 0.70 22.66 46.03
N LYS A 197 0.98 23.60 45.11
CA LYS A 197 2.31 23.78 44.52
C LYS A 197 3.38 24.11 45.58
N LEU A 198 3.04 24.91 46.59
CA LEU A 198 3.96 25.28 47.67
C LEU A 198 4.19 24.12 48.67
N LEU A 199 3.18 23.27 48.90
CA LEU A 199 3.31 22.03 49.66
C LEU A 199 4.15 20.99 48.89
N LEU A 200 3.94 20.82 47.59
CA LEU A 200 4.73 19.94 46.74
C LEU A 200 6.19 20.41 46.65
N GLN A 201 6.45 21.71 46.47
CA GLN A 201 7.79 22.28 46.54
C GLN A 201 8.44 22.01 47.91
N LYS A 202 7.69 22.21 49.00
CA LYS A 202 8.18 22.00 50.37
C LYS A 202 8.51 20.53 50.66
N GLU A 203 7.72 19.57 50.16
CA GLU A 203 8.05 18.14 50.31
C GLU A 203 9.23 17.74 49.42
N LEU A 204 9.33 18.27 48.19
CA LEU A 204 10.46 18.08 47.30
C LEU A 204 11.76 18.63 47.91
N ASP A 205 11.73 19.83 48.46
CA ASP A 205 12.83 20.44 49.21
C ASP A 205 13.18 19.60 50.45
N SER A 206 12.18 19.01 51.12
CA SER A 206 12.41 18.13 52.26
C SER A 206 13.06 16.80 51.87
N GLN A 207 12.67 16.18 50.75
CA GLN A 207 13.36 15.00 50.19
C GLN A 207 14.77 15.34 49.72
N GLY A 208 14.95 16.46 49.01
CA GLY A 208 16.27 16.95 48.62
C GLY A 208 17.19 17.13 49.82
N ASN A 209 16.68 17.68 50.92
CA ASN A 209 17.41 17.81 52.19
C ASN A 209 17.63 16.47 52.92
N ARG A 210 16.71 15.50 52.85
CA ARG A 210 16.91 14.14 53.39
C ARG A 210 18.02 13.41 52.62
N ASN A 211 17.89 13.31 51.29
CA ASN A 211 18.86 12.67 50.42
C ASN A 211 20.25 13.33 50.53
N SER A 212 20.32 14.68 50.65
CA SER A 212 21.58 15.39 50.86
C SER A 212 22.22 15.12 52.22
N ARG A 213 21.43 14.81 53.25
CA ARG A 213 21.95 14.40 54.57
C ARG A 213 22.40 12.94 54.57
N GLU A 214 21.67 12.06 53.90
CA GLU A 214 22.02 10.65 53.75
C GLU A 214 23.29 10.48 52.91
N GLN A 215 23.43 11.20 51.79
CA GLN A 215 24.67 11.25 51.00
C GLN A 215 25.88 11.73 51.82
N ARG A 216 25.69 12.75 52.69
CA ARG A 216 26.75 13.19 53.61
C ARG A 216 27.07 12.10 54.64
N ALA A 217 26.07 11.51 55.30
CA ALA A 217 26.28 10.43 56.27
C ALA A 217 27.05 9.23 55.66
N PHE A 218 26.73 8.82 54.44
CA PHE A 218 27.48 7.78 53.73
C PHE A 218 28.91 8.24 53.36
N THR A 219 29.11 9.52 53.01
CA THR A 219 30.45 10.08 52.74
C THR A 219 31.31 10.08 54.01
N ASP A 220 30.76 10.56 55.13
CA ASP A 220 31.39 10.60 56.44
C ASP A 220 31.71 9.17 56.96
N GLU A 221 30.83 8.20 56.71
CA GLU A 221 31.06 6.79 57.04
C GLU A 221 32.18 6.17 56.18
N VAL A 222 32.19 6.42 54.87
CA VAL A 222 33.27 5.99 53.97
C VAL A 222 34.61 6.59 54.38
N GLU A 223 34.66 7.88 54.71
CA GLU A 223 35.90 8.53 55.19
C GLU A 223 36.33 7.99 56.56
N SER A 224 35.40 7.73 57.48
CA SER A 224 35.69 7.08 58.76
C SER A 224 36.23 5.65 58.59
N LEU A 225 35.70 4.88 57.64
CA LEU A 225 36.20 3.54 57.29
C LEU A 225 37.59 3.62 56.63
N ARG A 226 37.83 4.62 55.78
CA ARG A 226 39.15 4.88 55.18
C ARG A 226 40.19 5.20 56.25
N GLU A 227 39.86 6.08 57.20
CA GLU A 227 40.76 6.43 58.31
C GLU A 227 41.05 5.23 59.24
N LYS A 228 40.04 4.38 59.49
CA LYS A 228 40.21 3.12 60.23
C LYS A 228 41.10 2.11 59.49
N PHE A 229 41.08 2.10 58.16
CA PHE A 229 41.97 1.27 57.34
C PHE A 229 43.42 1.78 57.39
N GLU A 230 43.64 3.07 57.12
CA GLU A 230 44.97 3.71 57.19
C GLU A 230 45.63 3.50 58.57
N ARG A 231 44.88 3.68 59.68
CA ARG A 231 45.37 3.40 61.04
C ARG A 231 45.75 1.94 61.25
N LYS A 232 45.00 0.98 60.68
CA LYS A 232 45.35 -0.46 60.75
C LYS A 232 46.59 -0.77 59.92
N GLN A 233 46.74 -0.16 58.75
CA GLN A 233 47.92 -0.32 57.89
C GLN A 233 49.17 0.21 58.57
N ALA A 234 49.12 1.41 59.16
CA ALA A 234 50.21 1.98 59.94
C ALA A 234 50.57 1.13 61.17
N ALA A 235 49.58 0.58 61.88
CA ALA A 235 49.81 -0.33 63.01
C ALA A 235 50.46 -1.65 62.56
N PHE A 236 50.08 -2.19 61.40
CA PHE A 236 50.69 -3.41 60.84
C PHE A 236 52.15 -3.18 60.45
N VAL A 237 52.47 -2.08 59.78
CA VAL A 237 53.86 -1.70 59.43
C VAL A 237 54.72 -1.60 60.69
N LYS A 238 54.24 -0.90 61.74
CA LYS A 238 54.96 -0.77 63.00
C LYS A 238 55.21 -2.12 63.71
N ILE A 239 54.25 -3.05 63.66
CA ILE A 239 54.44 -4.41 64.20
C ILE A 239 55.47 -5.19 63.38
N GLN A 240 55.52 -4.97 62.06
CA GLN A 240 56.54 -5.58 61.20
C GLN A 240 57.94 -5.02 61.49
N GLU A 241 58.10 -3.70 61.65
CA GLU A 241 59.36 -3.06 62.08
C GLU A 241 59.84 -3.59 63.45
N GLU A 242 58.94 -3.72 64.42
CA GLU A 242 59.24 -4.28 65.75
C GLU A 242 59.66 -5.76 65.68
N MET A 243 59.05 -6.54 64.79
CA MET A 243 59.39 -7.94 64.53
C MET A 243 60.78 -8.07 63.87
N GLU A 244 61.06 -7.28 62.83
CA GLU A 244 62.36 -7.28 62.14
C GLU A 244 63.51 -6.86 63.09
N HIS A 245 63.31 -5.81 63.90
CA HIS A 245 64.26 -5.40 64.94
C HIS A 245 64.48 -6.49 66.00
N MET A 246 63.44 -7.22 66.41
CA MET A 246 63.57 -8.35 67.34
C MET A 246 64.29 -9.56 66.72
N HIS A 247 64.14 -9.80 65.41
CA HIS A 247 64.91 -10.82 64.71
C HIS A 247 66.41 -10.50 64.67
N ILE A 248 66.78 -9.26 64.31
CA ILE A 248 68.19 -8.79 64.34
C ILE A 248 68.78 -8.98 65.73
N LYS A 249 68.08 -8.49 66.77
CA LYS A 249 68.53 -8.58 68.16
C LYS A 249 68.66 -10.02 68.70
N ASN A 250 67.91 -10.97 68.15
CA ASN A 250 68.05 -12.39 68.46
C ASN A 250 69.22 -13.03 67.69
N GLN A 251 69.46 -12.61 66.45
CA GLN A 251 70.60 -13.04 65.64
C GLN A 251 71.95 -12.60 66.25
N ASP A 252 72.04 -11.35 66.73
CA ASP A 252 73.22 -10.82 67.43
C ASP A 252 73.55 -11.64 68.68
N LYS A 253 72.55 -11.94 69.52
CA LYS A 253 72.71 -12.80 70.70
C LYS A 253 73.13 -14.23 70.36
N LEU A 254 72.65 -14.78 69.25
CA LEU A 254 73.04 -16.11 68.80
C LEU A 254 74.52 -16.12 68.38
N SER A 255 74.99 -15.05 67.74
CA SER A 255 76.41 -14.84 67.42
C SER A 255 77.28 -14.73 68.69
N GLU A 256 76.85 -13.93 69.67
CA GLU A 256 77.53 -13.76 70.97
C GLU A 256 77.68 -15.09 71.72
N ILE A 257 76.59 -15.88 71.81
CA ILE A 257 76.60 -17.22 72.44
C ILE A 257 77.53 -18.17 71.69
N THR A 258 77.54 -18.14 70.35
CA THR A 258 78.41 -18.99 69.53
C THR A 258 79.89 -18.65 69.76
N GLN A 259 80.25 -17.37 69.79
CA GLN A 259 81.62 -16.91 70.07
C GLN A 259 82.09 -17.29 71.48
N LEU A 260 81.21 -17.19 72.49
CA LEU A 260 81.50 -17.64 73.86
C LEU A 260 81.75 -19.16 73.91
N HIS A 261 80.96 -19.96 73.21
CA HIS A 261 81.13 -21.41 73.17
C HIS A 261 82.44 -21.82 72.48
N GLU A 262 82.80 -21.18 71.36
CA GLU A 262 84.12 -21.38 70.73
C GLU A 262 85.30 -21.00 71.63
N ALA A 263 85.17 -19.90 72.39
CA ALA A 263 86.20 -19.46 73.33
C ALA A 263 86.40 -20.48 74.47
N GLN A 264 85.31 -21.00 75.04
CA GLN A 264 85.35 -22.07 76.05
C GLN A 264 85.98 -23.36 75.49
N GLN A 265 85.61 -23.77 74.27
CA GLN A 265 86.18 -24.96 73.63
C GLN A 265 87.70 -24.83 73.40
N LYS A 266 88.17 -23.65 72.99
CA LYS A 266 89.61 -23.36 72.81
C LYS A 266 90.36 -23.37 74.15
N ALA A 267 89.75 -22.89 75.24
CA ALA A 267 90.34 -22.94 76.58
C ALA A 267 90.50 -24.39 77.10
N ALA A 268 89.45 -25.22 76.97
CA ALA A 268 89.48 -26.63 77.39
C ALA A 268 90.51 -27.47 76.61
N LEU A 269 90.72 -27.17 75.32
CA LEU A 269 91.79 -27.79 74.52
C LEU A 269 93.19 -27.47 75.06
N GLN A 270 93.45 -26.21 75.45
CA GLN A 270 94.74 -25.80 76.03
C GLN A 270 95.00 -26.42 77.41
N GLU A 271 93.96 -26.64 78.22
CA GLU A 271 94.07 -27.35 79.50
C GLU A 271 94.41 -28.84 79.31
N LYS A 272 93.71 -29.51 78.39
CA LYS A 272 93.99 -30.91 78.00
C LYS A 272 95.45 -31.11 77.56
N ASP A 273 96.00 -30.19 76.78
CA ASP A 273 97.39 -30.27 76.31
C ASP A 273 98.42 -30.06 77.43
N LYS A 274 98.13 -29.18 78.42
CA LYS A 274 98.96 -29.05 79.63
C LYS A 274 98.99 -30.35 80.44
N LEU A 275 97.83 -30.91 80.76
CA LEU A 275 97.72 -32.15 81.54
C LEU A 275 98.43 -33.33 80.84
N SER A 276 98.35 -33.40 79.51
CA SER A 276 99.07 -34.41 78.72
C SER A 276 100.60 -34.28 78.82
N SER A 277 101.14 -33.07 79.04
CA SER A 277 102.59 -32.88 79.25
C SER A 277 103.05 -33.30 80.66
N GLU A 278 102.18 -33.14 81.66
CA GLU A 278 102.48 -33.43 83.07
C GLU A 278 102.53 -34.94 83.33
N VAL A 279 101.57 -35.70 82.77
CA VAL A 279 101.57 -37.18 82.79
C VAL A 279 102.85 -37.76 82.15
N ALA A 280 103.33 -37.16 81.07
CA ALA A 280 104.57 -37.58 80.40
C ALA A 280 105.84 -37.31 81.23
N SER A 281 105.79 -36.41 82.21
CA SER A 281 106.90 -36.16 83.15
C SER A 281 106.95 -37.21 84.28
N LEU A 282 105.79 -37.52 84.88
CA LEU A 282 105.68 -38.49 85.98
C LEU A 282 106.04 -39.92 85.55
N GLY A 283 105.72 -40.29 84.31
CA GLY A 283 106.11 -41.60 83.75
C GLY A 283 107.63 -41.85 83.74
N LYS A 284 108.47 -40.81 83.71
CA LYS A 284 109.93 -40.94 83.78
C LYS A 284 110.47 -41.11 85.21
N ALA A 285 109.71 -40.73 86.24
CA ALA A 285 110.14 -40.87 87.63
C ALA A 285 110.05 -42.32 88.13
N LEU A 286 108.99 -43.04 87.74
CA LEU A 286 108.71 -44.40 88.26
C LEU A 286 109.79 -45.43 87.87
N GLN A 287 110.34 -45.30 86.65
CA GLN A 287 111.35 -46.23 86.10
C GLN A 287 112.63 -46.31 86.96
N ASN A 288 113.00 -45.22 87.63
CA ASN A 288 114.25 -45.16 88.41
C ASN A 288 114.16 -45.88 89.77
N SER A 289 112.96 -46.15 90.28
CA SER A 289 112.76 -46.79 91.59
C SER A 289 112.84 -48.31 91.57
N HIS A 290 112.96 -48.94 90.40
CA HIS A 290 112.87 -50.40 90.25
C HIS A 290 114.21 -51.13 90.45
N ASN A 291 115.34 -50.45 90.27
CA ASN A 291 116.67 -51.06 90.14
C ASN A 291 117.45 -51.22 91.46
N MET A 292 116.78 -51.34 92.62
CA MET A 292 117.44 -51.29 93.94
C MET A 292 116.92 -52.34 94.95
N LEU A 293 116.35 -53.46 94.45
CA LEU A 293 115.60 -54.42 95.28
C LEU A 293 115.98 -55.90 95.05
N ASP A 294 117.14 -56.17 94.45
CA ASP A 294 117.57 -57.52 94.07
C ASP A 294 118.99 -57.83 94.63
N GLY A 295 119.08 -57.99 95.95
CA GLY A 295 120.38 -58.21 96.61
C GLY A 295 120.36 -58.16 98.14
N MET A 296 119.69 -59.12 98.80
CA MET A 296 119.82 -59.33 100.25
C MET A 296 119.43 -60.76 100.72
N GLN A 297 119.81 -61.79 99.95
CA GLN A 297 119.55 -63.21 100.28
C GLN A 297 120.79 -63.94 100.81
N ASP A 298 121.61 -63.22 101.59
CA ASP A 298 122.84 -63.72 102.21
C ASP A 298 122.60 -64.69 103.40
N SER A 299 123.67 -65.38 103.78
CA SER A 299 123.94 -65.76 105.18
C SER A 299 122.98 -66.74 105.89
N MET A 300 122.52 -67.80 105.22
CA MET A 300 121.94 -68.98 105.89
C MET A 300 122.74 -70.29 105.70
N SER A 301 124.04 -70.18 105.45
CA SER A 301 124.95 -71.34 105.27
C SER A 301 125.54 -71.89 106.59
N ASN A 302 125.23 -71.33 107.76
CA ASN A 302 126.03 -71.56 108.97
C ASN A 302 125.24 -71.71 110.29
N LEU A 303 124.36 -72.71 110.38
CA LEU A 303 123.88 -73.21 111.67
C LEU A 303 123.62 -74.74 111.68
N GLN A 304 124.50 -75.48 111.00
CA GLN A 304 124.54 -76.95 110.90
C GLN A 304 124.95 -77.64 112.24
N ALA A 305 124.57 -77.06 113.38
CA ALA A 305 125.10 -77.37 114.71
C ALA A 305 124.03 -77.62 115.79
N GLN A 306 122.74 -77.47 115.49
CA GLN A 306 121.65 -77.68 116.46
C GLN A 306 120.71 -78.85 116.10
N VAL A 307 121.25 -79.89 115.46
CA VAL A 307 120.56 -81.15 115.09
C VAL A 307 119.99 -81.93 116.31
N LYS A 308 120.21 -81.48 117.55
CA LYS A 308 119.56 -82.01 118.78
C LYS A 308 118.38 -81.19 119.31
N LEU A 309 118.09 -80.02 118.76
CA LEU A 309 116.76 -79.38 118.87
C LEU A 309 115.78 -79.97 117.84
N HIS A 310 116.27 -80.77 116.90
CA HIS A 310 115.53 -81.26 115.74
C HIS A 310 114.31 -82.12 116.09
N GLU A 311 114.26 -82.76 117.27
CA GLU A 311 113.13 -83.60 117.67
C GLU A 311 111.90 -82.78 118.10
N GLU A 312 112.08 -81.69 118.86
CA GLU A 312 110.98 -80.77 119.16
C GLU A 312 110.72 -79.81 117.96
N GLU A 313 111.74 -79.49 117.15
CA GLU A 313 111.51 -78.88 115.83
C GLU A 313 110.60 -79.77 114.97
N MET A 314 110.75 -81.10 114.96
CA MET A 314 109.92 -81.98 114.14
C MET A 314 108.45 -81.97 114.60
N ARG A 315 108.20 -81.75 115.89
CA ARG A 315 106.85 -81.49 116.42
C ARG A 315 106.32 -80.13 115.96
N ILE A 316 107.14 -79.08 116.08
CA ILE A 316 106.80 -77.72 115.63
C ILE A 316 106.53 -77.72 114.12
N LYS A 317 107.35 -78.41 113.31
CA LYS A 317 107.21 -78.60 111.87
C LYS A 317 105.98 -79.42 111.48
N VAL A 318 105.42 -80.23 112.37
CA VAL A 318 104.11 -80.87 112.17
C VAL A 318 102.96 -79.89 112.43
N SER A 319 103.05 -79.02 113.44
CA SER A 319 102.10 -77.89 113.58
C SER A 319 102.21 -76.91 112.42
N GLU A 320 103.42 -76.47 112.03
CA GLU A 320 103.66 -75.62 110.86
C GLU A 320 103.17 -76.29 109.58
N LYS A 321 103.35 -77.60 109.40
CA LYS A 321 102.80 -78.33 108.24
C LYS A 321 101.27 -78.35 108.25
N ASN A 322 100.63 -78.50 109.41
CA ASN A 322 99.18 -78.45 109.52
C ASN A 322 98.65 -77.01 109.32
N GLU A 323 99.39 -76.00 109.74
CA GLU A 323 99.05 -74.59 109.60
C GLU A 323 99.31 -74.09 108.16
N MET A 324 100.42 -74.46 107.53
CA MET A 324 100.68 -74.30 106.10
C MET A 324 99.66 -75.05 105.26
N LYS A 325 99.17 -76.22 105.71
CA LYS A 325 98.05 -76.90 105.05
C LYS A 325 96.75 -76.11 105.23
N SER A 326 96.45 -75.60 106.42
CA SER A 326 95.29 -74.73 106.65
C SER A 326 95.35 -73.45 105.81
N GLN A 327 96.53 -72.86 105.65
CA GLN A 327 96.80 -71.73 104.76
C GLN A 327 96.65 -72.13 103.28
N LEU A 328 97.08 -73.33 102.87
CA LEU A 328 96.87 -73.86 101.51
C LEU A 328 95.39 -74.12 101.23
N ASP A 329 94.68 -74.78 102.13
CA ASP A 329 93.23 -75.05 102.04
C ASP A 329 92.44 -73.72 102.01
N ALA A 330 92.85 -72.70 102.79
CA ALA A 330 92.28 -71.36 102.78
C ALA A 330 92.63 -70.57 101.50
N LEU A 331 93.86 -70.67 100.98
CA LEU A 331 94.25 -70.09 99.70
C LEU A 331 93.49 -70.73 98.54
N GLN A 332 93.27 -72.04 98.58
CA GLN A 332 92.50 -72.77 97.58
C GLN A 332 91.01 -72.43 97.66
N GLN A 333 90.44 -72.29 98.86
CA GLN A 333 89.09 -71.75 99.04
C GLN A 333 88.97 -70.31 98.49
N ARG A 334 89.98 -69.47 98.72
CA ARG A 334 90.03 -68.08 98.23
C ARG A 334 90.18 -68.01 96.71
N LEU A 335 90.97 -68.91 96.13
CA LEU A 335 91.10 -69.09 94.68
C LEU A 335 89.72 -69.43 94.08
N SER A 336 89.03 -70.44 94.60
CA SER A 336 87.69 -70.81 94.11
C SER A 336 86.64 -69.73 94.35
N GLN A 337 86.75 -68.91 95.40
CA GLN A 337 85.90 -67.72 95.56
C GLN A 337 86.18 -66.64 94.51
N ASP A 338 87.45 -66.42 94.14
CA ASP A 338 87.79 -65.43 93.11
C ASP A 338 87.52 -65.94 91.69
N GLU A 339 87.60 -67.26 91.45
CA GLU A 339 87.10 -67.92 90.25
C GLU A 339 85.58 -67.77 90.12
N GLN A 340 84.81 -68.00 91.21
CA GLN A 340 83.36 -67.79 91.23
C GLN A 340 83.00 -66.31 90.99
N LYS A 341 83.63 -65.36 91.69
CA LYS A 341 83.43 -63.92 91.44
C LYS A 341 83.73 -63.54 89.99
N LYS A 342 84.77 -64.12 89.38
CA LYS A 342 85.14 -63.90 87.97
C LYS A 342 84.11 -64.50 87.02
N PHE A 343 83.54 -65.66 87.33
CA PHE A 343 82.41 -66.23 86.60
C PHE A 343 81.17 -65.33 86.69
N ASP A 344 80.78 -64.91 87.90
CA ASP A 344 79.61 -64.05 88.12
C ASP A 344 79.78 -62.68 87.46
N SER A 345 80.99 -62.10 87.52
CA SER A 345 81.33 -60.84 86.85
C SER A 345 81.29 -60.98 85.33
N THR A 346 81.78 -62.09 84.76
CA THR A 346 81.71 -62.31 83.30
C THR A 346 80.30 -62.69 82.82
N ALA A 347 79.44 -63.25 83.69
CA ALA A 347 78.02 -63.39 83.42
C ALA A 347 77.31 -62.03 83.41
N GLN A 348 77.59 -61.16 84.39
CA GLN A 348 77.06 -59.79 84.43
C GLN A 348 77.52 -58.95 83.23
N MET A 349 78.80 -59.00 82.85
CA MET A 349 79.30 -58.32 81.64
C MET A 349 78.55 -58.78 80.38
N LYS A 350 78.32 -60.09 80.21
CA LYS A 350 77.54 -60.62 79.07
C LYS A 350 76.08 -60.18 79.09
N SER A 351 75.46 -60.04 80.27
CA SER A 351 74.10 -59.50 80.39
C SER A 351 74.05 -58.04 79.92
N LEU A 352 75.00 -57.22 80.40
CA LEU A 352 75.10 -55.81 80.02
C LEU A 352 75.47 -55.62 78.54
N GLU A 353 76.31 -56.49 77.96
CA GLU A 353 76.59 -56.52 76.52
C GLU A 353 75.33 -56.86 75.71
N MET A 354 74.50 -57.79 76.18
CA MET A 354 73.23 -58.15 75.55
C MET A 354 72.21 -56.99 75.63
N GLU A 355 72.05 -56.36 76.80
CA GLU A 355 71.19 -55.18 76.99
C GLU A 355 71.66 -54.00 76.11
N MET A 356 72.96 -53.73 76.06
CA MET A 356 73.55 -52.73 75.16
C MET A 356 73.32 -53.05 73.68
N SER A 357 73.29 -54.33 73.29
CA SER A 357 72.98 -54.77 71.93
C SER A 357 71.49 -54.57 71.58
N VAL A 358 70.59 -54.89 72.52
CA VAL A 358 69.14 -54.65 72.39
C VAL A 358 68.84 -53.15 72.28
N LEU A 359 69.35 -52.33 73.20
CA LEU A 359 69.14 -50.88 73.19
C LEU A 359 69.69 -50.20 71.92
N ARG A 360 70.83 -50.67 71.38
CA ARG A 360 71.34 -50.23 70.06
C ARG A 360 70.40 -50.61 68.93
N SER A 361 69.84 -51.82 68.97
CA SER A 361 68.88 -52.30 67.97
C SER A 361 67.55 -51.54 68.01
N GLU A 362 67.09 -51.16 69.20
CA GLU A 362 65.89 -50.34 69.40
C GLU A 362 66.10 -48.88 69.00
N MET A 363 67.26 -48.30 69.31
CA MET A 363 67.68 -46.98 68.83
C MET A 363 67.71 -46.89 67.29
N GLU A 364 68.25 -47.91 66.62
CA GLU A 364 68.32 -47.93 65.15
C GLU A 364 66.95 -48.20 64.51
N ARG A 365 66.08 -49.04 65.11
CA ARG A 365 64.66 -49.16 64.70
C ARG A 365 63.93 -47.83 64.81
N SER A 366 64.00 -47.17 65.97
CA SER A 366 63.38 -45.86 66.18
C SER A 366 63.95 -44.79 65.25
N ARG A 367 65.21 -44.93 64.81
CA ARG A 367 65.77 -44.09 63.76
C ARG A 367 65.16 -44.38 62.39
N VAL A 368 65.11 -45.63 61.95
CA VAL A 368 64.47 -46.00 60.67
C VAL A 368 62.99 -45.58 60.66
N GLU A 369 62.25 -45.78 61.75
CA GLU A 369 60.85 -45.33 61.89
C GLU A 369 60.71 -43.81 61.76
N ARG A 370 61.65 -43.02 62.30
CA ARG A 370 61.69 -41.56 62.12
C ARG A 370 62.03 -41.16 60.70
N ASP A 371 63.03 -41.80 60.09
CA ASP A 371 63.47 -41.50 58.72
C ASP A 371 62.37 -41.89 57.70
N GLU A 372 61.62 -42.97 57.95
CA GLU A 372 60.38 -43.32 57.26
C GLU A 372 59.24 -42.31 57.49
N ALA A 373 59.10 -41.76 58.69
CA ALA A 373 58.08 -40.75 58.98
C ALA A 373 58.39 -39.41 58.28
N VAL A 374 59.67 -39.01 58.24
CA VAL A 374 60.15 -37.81 57.53
C VAL A 374 59.91 -37.93 56.03
N THR A 375 60.30 -39.06 55.40
CA THR A 375 60.09 -39.26 53.96
C THR A 375 58.59 -39.26 53.60
N LYS A 376 57.73 -39.91 54.40
CA LYS A 376 56.26 -39.85 54.21
C LYS A 376 55.69 -38.43 54.41
N PHE A 377 56.27 -37.64 55.31
CA PHE A 377 55.90 -36.23 55.47
C PHE A 377 56.34 -35.38 54.27
N GLU A 378 57.57 -35.54 53.78
CA GLU A 378 58.05 -34.87 52.57
C GLU A 378 57.18 -35.18 51.35
N ASP A 379 56.79 -36.45 51.15
CA ASP A 379 55.91 -36.84 50.04
C ASP A 379 54.51 -36.23 50.18
N ASN A 380 53.99 -36.11 51.40
CA ASN A 380 52.73 -35.42 51.65
C ASN A 380 52.84 -33.90 51.41
N VAL A 381 53.99 -33.28 51.72
CA VAL A 381 54.28 -31.87 51.40
C VAL A 381 54.42 -31.69 49.88
N ARG A 382 55.12 -32.58 49.17
CA ARG A 382 55.22 -32.60 47.70
C ARG A 382 53.84 -32.72 47.05
N ALA A 383 53.00 -33.65 47.52
CA ALA A 383 51.63 -33.82 47.05
C ALA A 383 50.75 -32.59 47.34
N SER A 384 50.88 -32.00 48.53
CA SER A 384 50.15 -30.78 48.91
C SER A 384 50.56 -29.57 48.04
N GLY A 385 51.84 -29.44 47.71
CA GLY A 385 52.35 -28.44 46.78
C GLY A 385 51.76 -28.60 45.37
N ALA A 386 51.79 -29.81 44.81
CA ALA A 386 51.20 -30.10 43.50
C ALA A 386 49.66 -29.88 43.47
N LEU A 387 48.97 -30.12 44.58
CA LEU A 387 47.54 -29.78 44.72
C LEU A 387 47.33 -28.26 44.78
N LEU A 388 48.17 -27.51 45.47
CA LEU A 388 48.11 -26.04 45.53
C LEU A 388 48.39 -25.40 44.16
N GLU A 389 49.39 -25.87 43.43
CA GLU A 389 49.65 -25.45 42.04
C GLU A 389 48.42 -25.70 41.15
N ARG A 390 47.77 -26.87 41.31
CA ARG A 390 46.56 -27.20 40.56
C ARG A 390 45.36 -26.33 40.94
N VAL A 391 45.25 -25.91 42.21
CA VAL A 391 44.24 -24.92 42.64
C VAL A 391 44.53 -23.56 42.01
N ASN A 392 45.76 -23.06 42.10
CA ASN A 392 46.17 -21.78 41.52
C ASN A 392 45.93 -21.73 40.00
N GLU A 393 46.18 -22.83 39.29
CA GLU A 393 45.90 -22.93 37.85
C GLU A 393 44.39 -22.95 37.55
N ILE A 394 43.58 -23.64 38.35
CA ILE A 394 42.11 -23.58 38.24
C ILE A 394 41.58 -22.17 38.53
N GLU A 395 42.18 -21.43 39.46
CA GLU A 395 41.84 -20.03 39.73
C GLU A 395 42.20 -19.13 38.54
N ARG A 396 43.39 -19.26 37.94
CA ARG A 396 43.77 -18.54 36.70
C ARG A 396 42.81 -18.85 35.55
N GLN A 397 42.43 -20.12 35.37
CA GLN A 397 41.46 -20.52 34.36
C GLN A 397 40.06 -19.97 34.65
N SER A 398 39.63 -19.94 35.91
CA SER A 398 38.37 -19.32 36.32
C SER A 398 38.36 -17.81 36.06
N ASP A 399 39.46 -17.10 36.28
CA ASP A 399 39.54 -15.66 36.04
C ASP A 399 39.67 -15.31 34.55
N ALA A 400 40.36 -16.14 33.75
CA ALA A 400 40.32 -16.04 32.29
C ALA A 400 38.89 -16.19 31.76
N LEU A 401 38.16 -17.24 32.18
CA LEU A 401 36.77 -17.47 31.80
C LEU A 401 35.82 -16.35 32.27
N ARG A 402 36.07 -15.73 33.44
CA ARG A 402 35.33 -14.53 33.90
C ARG A 402 35.59 -13.31 33.02
N GLN A 403 36.81 -13.15 32.47
CA GLN A 403 37.12 -12.06 31.54
C GLN A 403 36.49 -12.32 30.16
N GLU A 404 36.57 -13.54 29.63
CA GLU A 404 35.90 -13.93 28.39
C GLU A 404 34.37 -13.75 28.48
N LEU A 405 33.76 -14.12 29.61
CA LEU A 405 32.33 -13.91 29.86
C LEU A 405 31.96 -12.42 29.83
N ARG A 406 32.71 -11.54 30.51
CA ARG A 406 32.46 -10.09 30.49
C ARG A 406 32.57 -9.50 29.08
N LEU A 407 33.57 -9.93 28.31
CA LEU A 407 33.73 -9.47 26.91
C LEU A 407 32.57 -9.98 26.03
N ALA A 408 32.05 -11.18 26.28
CA ALA A 408 30.87 -11.70 25.61
C ALA A 408 29.58 -10.95 26.03
N GLU A 409 29.43 -10.60 27.31
CA GLU A 409 28.32 -9.79 27.85
C GLU A 409 28.33 -8.38 27.24
N GLU A 410 29.48 -7.69 27.23
CA GLU A 410 29.63 -6.39 26.57
C GLU A 410 29.29 -6.44 25.08
N LEU A 411 29.74 -7.49 24.38
CA LEU A 411 29.51 -7.66 22.95
C LEU A 411 28.05 -8.02 22.65
N ALA A 412 27.39 -8.78 23.53
CA ALA A 412 25.96 -9.02 23.48
C ALA A 412 25.15 -7.74 23.75
N GLU A 413 25.56 -6.90 24.70
CA GLU A 413 24.91 -5.61 24.96
C GLU A 413 25.09 -4.62 23.79
N LYS A 414 26.29 -4.58 23.18
CA LYS A 414 26.56 -3.81 21.94
C LYS A 414 25.67 -4.29 20.80
N ARG A 415 25.56 -5.61 20.57
CA ARG A 415 24.62 -6.19 19.59
C ARG A 415 23.16 -5.83 19.90
N LYS A 416 22.74 -5.91 21.16
CA LYS A 416 21.38 -5.53 21.58
C LYS A 416 21.11 -4.06 21.23
N LYS A 417 22.02 -3.14 21.56
CA LYS A 417 21.86 -1.71 21.24
C LYS A 417 21.73 -1.43 19.75
N VAL A 418 22.45 -2.17 18.89
CA VAL A 418 22.29 -2.07 17.42
C VAL A 418 20.93 -2.61 16.98
N MET A 419 20.46 -3.74 17.50
CA MET A 419 19.12 -4.28 17.19
C MET A 419 17.99 -3.35 17.67
N ASP A 420 18.11 -2.81 18.89
CA ASP A 420 17.15 -1.86 19.46
C ASP A 420 17.10 -0.57 18.62
N GLN A 421 18.26 -0.05 18.19
CA GLN A 421 18.36 1.12 17.31
C GLN A 421 17.74 0.86 15.92
N GLN A 422 18.06 -0.27 15.29
CA GLN A 422 17.50 -0.65 13.99
C GLN A 422 15.97 -0.82 14.05
N ALA A 423 15.43 -1.32 15.17
CA ALA A 423 13.99 -1.39 15.39
C ALA A 423 13.36 0.00 15.51
N VAL A 424 13.98 0.93 16.24
CA VAL A 424 13.52 2.33 16.33
C VAL A 424 13.54 3.01 14.96
N GLU A 425 14.62 2.88 14.20
CA GLU A 425 14.73 3.46 12.84
C GLU A 425 13.69 2.85 11.87
N SER A 426 13.44 1.54 11.97
CA SER A 426 12.40 0.87 11.19
C SER A 426 11.00 1.41 11.53
N HIS A 427 10.69 1.58 12.83
CA HIS A 427 9.44 2.18 13.28
C HIS A 427 9.31 3.63 12.82
N GLU A 428 10.34 4.47 13.00
CA GLU A 428 10.34 5.85 12.52
C GLU A 428 10.11 5.96 11.01
N ASN A 429 10.73 5.08 10.23
CA ASN A 429 10.60 5.09 8.77
C ASN A 429 9.22 4.60 8.34
N ASN A 430 8.65 3.59 9.00
CA ASN A 430 7.25 3.20 8.81
C ASN A 430 6.27 4.33 9.19
N ASP A 431 6.59 5.12 10.23
CA ASP A 431 5.84 6.31 10.62
C ASP A 431 5.92 7.41 9.55
N LYS A 432 7.12 7.65 8.98
CA LYS A 432 7.34 8.61 7.87
C LYS A 432 6.56 8.18 6.62
N PHE A 433 6.58 6.88 6.26
CA PHE A 433 5.79 6.33 5.15
C PHE A 433 4.29 6.43 5.41
N THR A 434 3.81 6.05 6.60
CA THR A 434 2.40 6.16 6.99
C THR A 434 1.90 7.61 6.93
N LYS A 435 2.72 8.57 7.40
CA LYS A 435 2.44 10.01 7.28
C LYS A 435 2.36 10.44 5.82
N ARG A 436 3.31 10.06 4.96
CA ARG A 436 3.28 10.42 3.52
C ARG A 436 2.11 9.77 2.77
N ILE A 437 1.77 8.52 3.08
CA ILE A 437 0.58 7.84 2.54
C ILE A 437 -0.69 8.60 2.93
N ASN A 438 -0.84 8.97 4.20
CA ASN A 438 -1.99 9.77 4.65
C ASN A 438 -2.02 11.17 4.00
N THR A 439 -0.87 11.81 3.76
CA THR A 439 -0.82 13.07 2.99
C THR A 439 -1.27 12.85 1.55
N LEU A 440 -0.77 11.82 0.85
CA LEU A 440 -1.17 11.47 -0.52
C LEU A 440 -2.66 11.13 -0.61
N ILE A 441 -3.21 10.42 0.36
CA ILE A 441 -4.66 10.12 0.45
C ILE A 441 -5.45 11.43 0.58
N SER A 442 -5.01 12.37 1.42
CA SER A 442 -5.64 13.69 1.56
C SER A 442 -5.52 14.55 0.29
N GLU A 443 -4.36 14.55 -0.38
CA GLU A 443 -4.13 15.19 -1.68
C GLU A 443 -5.08 14.61 -2.75
N HIS A 444 -5.21 13.29 -2.82
CA HIS A 444 -6.13 12.60 -3.74
C HIS A 444 -7.60 12.81 -3.40
N GLN A 445 -7.99 12.82 -2.12
CA GLN A 445 -9.36 13.11 -1.68
C GLN A 445 -9.75 14.56 -2.02
N SER A 446 -8.86 15.52 -1.76
CA SER A 446 -9.06 16.93 -2.08
C SER A 446 -9.20 17.18 -3.58
N THR A 447 -8.32 16.61 -4.41
CA THR A 447 -8.40 16.74 -5.87
C THR A 447 -9.61 15.99 -6.46
N THR A 448 -10.00 14.85 -5.88
CA THR A 448 -11.24 14.15 -6.27
C THR A 448 -12.46 14.99 -5.93
N ALA A 449 -12.54 15.56 -4.72
CA ALA A 449 -13.63 16.46 -4.32
C ALA A 449 -13.72 17.67 -5.26
N GLN A 450 -12.60 18.35 -5.53
CA GLN A 450 -12.56 19.47 -6.47
C GLN A 450 -13.03 19.09 -7.88
N THR A 451 -12.67 17.90 -8.40
CA THR A 451 -13.19 17.47 -9.71
C THR A 451 -14.69 17.15 -9.67
N VAL A 452 -15.20 16.54 -8.59
CA VAL A 452 -16.64 16.34 -8.38
C VAL A 452 -17.38 17.69 -8.31
N ASP A 453 -16.91 18.65 -7.53
CA ASP A 453 -17.50 20.01 -7.43
C ASP A 453 -17.55 20.71 -8.79
N ASN A 454 -16.48 20.58 -9.59
CA ASN A 454 -16.43 21.11 -10.95
C ASN A 454 -17.43 20.42 -11.89
N TYR A 455 -17.56 19.09 -11.82
CA TYR A 455 -18.55 18.35 -12.63
C TYR A 455 -19.98 18.66 -12.18
N GLU A 456 -20.26 18.72 -10.88
CA GLU A 456 -21.55 19.16 -10.34
C GLU A 456 -21.91 20.57 -10.80
N SER A 457 -20.97 21.52 -10.73
CA SER A 457 -21.19 22.89 -11.19
C SER A 457 -21.48 22.96 -12.69
N LYS A 458 -20.80 22.11 -13.49
CA LYS A 458 -21.07 21.98 -14.92
C LYS A 458 -22.43 21.32 -15.21
N ILE A 459 -22.85 20.34 -14.41
CA ILE A 459 -24.18 19.72 -14.50
C ILE A 459 -25.27 20.73 -14.17
N LYS A 460 -25.14 21.48 -13.07
CA LYS A 460 -26.08 22.54 -12.65
C LYS A 460 -26.23 23.61 -13.75
N LEU A 461 -25.12 24.07 -14.33
CA LEU A 461 -25.15 25.01 -15.46
C LEU A 461 -25.82 24.42 -16.71
N LEU A 462 -25.56 23.15 -17.04
CA LEU A 462 -26.23 22.47 -18.16
C LEU A 462 -27.74 22.36 -17.91
N GLU A 463 -28.16 21.92 -16.73
CA GLU A 463 -29.57 21.90 -16.32
C GLU A 463 -30.25 23.27 -16.45
N GLU A 464 -29.61 24.35 -16.01
CA GLU A 464 -30.13 25.71 -16.17
C GLU A 464 -30.27 26.10 -17.65
N THR A 465 -29.30 25.76 -18.50
CA THR A 465 -29.41 26.01 -19.95
C THR A 465 -30.52 25.19 -20.60
N CYS A 466 -30.71 23.93 -20.20
CA CYS A 466 -31.82 23.08 -20.67
C CYS A 466 -33.18 23.62 -20.21
N LYS A 467 -33.34 23.97 -18.93
CA LYS A 467 -34.56 24.58 -18.38
C LYS A 467 -34.90 25.89 -19.09
N ARG A 468 -33.90 26.71 -19.44
CA ARG A 468 -34.08 27.93 -20.24
C ARG A 468 -34.48 27.64 -21.69
N GLN A 469 -33.92 26.60 -22.32
CA GLN A 469 -34.32 26.17 -23.67
C GLN A 469 -35.76 25.61 -23.68
N GLU A 470 -36.12 24.82 -22.68
CA GLU A 470 -37.47 24.29 -22.49
C GLU A 470 -38.51 25.41 -22.32
N GLN A 471 -38.22 26.41 -21.48
CA GLN A 471 -39.07 27.60 -21.31
C GLN A 471 -39.27 28.38 -22.62
N GLU A 472 -38.24 28.49 -23.46
CA GLU A 472 -38.35 29.18 -24.74
C GLU A 472 -39.10 28.33 -25.79
N LEU A 473 -38.95 27.00 -25.79
CA LEU A 473 -39.79 26.09 -26.58
C LEU A 473 -41.27 26.16 -26.15
N ILE A 474 -41.54 26.30 -24.85
CA ILE A 474 -42.90 26.51 -24.32
C ILE A 474 -43.46 27.85 -24.80
N ARG A 475 -42.66 28.93 -24.83
CA ARG A 475 -43.06 30.22 -25.42
C ARG A 475 -43.39 30.11 -26.90
N ILE A 476 -42.51 29.49 -27.69
CA ILE A 476 -42.72 29.30 -29.14
C ILE A 476 -44.00 28.48 -29.37
N ASN A 477 -44.18 27.36 -28.66
CA ASN A 477 -45.40 26.55 -28.77
C ASN A 477 -46.66 27.32 -28.33
N HIS A 478 -46.58 28.20 -27.32
CA HIS A 478 -47.69 29.08 -26.95
C HIS A 478 -48.00 30.10 -28.06
N GLN A 479 -46.98 30.73 -28.64
CA GLN A 479 -47.14 31.69 -29.73
C GLN A 479 -47.72 31.02 -30.98
N ASP A 480 -47.26 29.83 -31.33
CA ASP A 480 -47.79 29.06 -32.46
C ASP A 480 -49.22 28.61 -32.20
N ARG A 481 -49.59 28.20 -30.97
CA ARG A 481 -51.00 27.98 -30.60
C ARG A 481 -51.86 29.25 -30.70
N LEU A 482 -51.31 30.45 -30.54
CA LEU A 482 -52.05 31.70 -30.80
C LEU A 482 -52.27 31.87 -32.31
N LYS A 483 -51.21 31.75 -33.12
CA LYS A 483 -51.30 31.77 -34.59
C LYS A 483 -52.27 30.71 -35.14
N THR A 484 -52.32 29.50 -34.56
CA THR A 484 -53.29 28.47 -34.95
C THR A 484 -54.72 28.93 -34.71
N ARG A 485 -55.03 29.52 -33.54
CA ARG A 485 -56.37 30.06 -33.27
C ARG A 485 -56.73 31.25 -34.17
N GLU A 486 -55.75 32.08 -34.52
CA GLU A 486 -55.92 33.16 -35.50
C GLU A 486 -56.24 32.59 -36.90
N LEU A 487 -55.52 31.55 -37.33
CA LEU A 487 -55.79 30.82 -38.57
C LEU A 487 -57.15 30.11 -38.55
N ASP A 488 -57.53 29.47 -37.44
CA ASP A 488 -58.84 28.81 -37.27
C ASP A 488 -59.99 29.84 -37.36
N SER A 489 -59.79 31.02 -36.75
CA SER A 489 -60.71 32.16 -36.81
C SER A 489 -60.84 32.72 -38.23
N LEU A 490 -59.71 32.90 -38.94
CA LEU A 490 -59.71 33.31 -40.35
C LEU A 490 -60.35 32.25 -41.26
N GLN A 491 -60.13 30.96 -40.99
CA GLN A 491 -60.81 29.87 -41.71
C GLN A 491 -62.32 29.81 -41.41
N GLN A 492 -62.74 30.17 -40.20
CA GLN A 492 -64.16 30.33 -39.87
C GLN A 492 -64.75 31.52 -40.66
N GLN A 493 -64.10 32.69 -40.63
CA GLN A 493 -64.52 33.85 -41.43
C GLN A 493 -64.57 33.55 -42.94
N ILE A 494 -63.64 32.76 -43.47
CA ILE A 494 -63.67 32.31 -44.87
C ILE A 494 -64.87 31.40 -45.14
N ARG A 495 -65.17 30.44 -44.26
CA ARG A 495 -66.35 29.56 -44.38
C ARG A 495 -67.67 30.33 -44.23
N ASP A 496 -67.73 31.30 -43.32
CA ASP A 496 -68.88 32.17 -43.14
C ASP A 496 -69.09 33.04 -44.38
N ASN A 497 -68.02 33.67 -44.91
CA ASN A 497 -68.07 34.44 -46.15
C ASN A 497 -68.42 33.57 -47.38
N GLN A 498 -67.97 32.31 -47.44
CA GLN A 498 -68.43 31.37 -48.47
C GLN A 498 -69.93 31.09 -48.34
N SER A 499 -70.46 30.96 -47.12
CA SER A 499 -71.90 30.78 -46.91
C SER A 499 -72.73 32.02 -47.26
N THR A 500 -72.22 33.23 -47.00
CA THR A 500 -72.90 34.47 -47.41
C THR A 500 -72.82 34.68 -48.91
N ILE A 501 -71.69 34.36 -49.56
CA ILE A 501 -71.58 34.33 -51.02
C ILE A 501 -72.59 33.36 -51.62
N LEU A 502 -72.65 32.10 -51.15
CA LEU A 502 -73.64 31.13 -51.64
C LEU A 502 -75.09 31.60 -51.41
N SER A 503 -75.38 32.28 -50.29
CA SER A 503 -76.70 32.88 -50.06
C SER A 503 -76.99 34.06 -51.00
N LEU A 504 -75.99 34.88 -51.30
CA LEU A 504 -76.10 36.01 -52.23
C LEU A 504 -76.25 35.51 -53.67
N GLU A 505 -75.50 34.51 -54.11
CA GLU A 505 -75.64 33.83 -55.40
C GLU A 505 -77.03 33.21 -55.58
N ASN A 506 -77.55 32.53 -54.55
CA ASN A 506 -78.93 32.03 -54.56
C ASN A 506 -79.96 33.17 -54.69
N SER A 507 -79.74 34.31 -54.03
CA SER A 507 -80.61 35.49 -54.15
C SER A 507 -80.47 36.17 -55.52
N SER A 508 -79.25 36.27 -56.08
CA SER A 508 -78.99 36.78 -57.43
C SER A 508 -79.68 35.92 -58.46
N GLY A 509 -79.59 34.59 -58.34
CA GLY A 509 -80.34 33.66 -59.18
C GLY A 509 -81.86 33.78 -59.02
N TRP A 510 -82.39 34.29 -57.90
CA TRP A 510 -83.81 34.65 -57.80
C TRP A 510 -84.10 35.95 -58.55
N PHE A 511 -83.31 37.00 -58.33
CA PHE A 511 -83.45 38.28 -59.04
C PHE A 511 -83.29 38.13 -60.56
N GLU A 512 -82.37 37.31 -61.05
CA GLU A 512 -82.17 37.03 -62.48
C GLU A 512 -83.34 36.29 -63.11
N ARG A 513 -83.99 35.37 -62.38
CA ARG A 513 -85.21 34.70 -62.84
C ARG A 513 -86.38 35.68 -62.88
N ALA A 514 -86.58 36.43 -61.80
CA ALA A 514 -87.61 37.48 -61.74
C ALA A 514 -87.41 38.55 -62.83
N LEU A 515 -86.15 38.94 -63.11
CA LEU A 515 -85.82 39.86 -64.21
C LEU A 515 -86.19 39.25 -65.57
N LYS A 516 -85.82 37.99 -65.84
CA LYS A 516 -86.18 37.28 -67.08
C LYS A 516 -87.69 37.11 -67.25
N ASP A 517 -88.43 36.89 -66.17
CA ASP A 517 -89.91 36.81 -66.20
C ASP A 517 -90.55 38.20 -66.45
N VAL A 518 -89.95 39.28 -65.94
CA VAL A 518 -90.33 40.67 -66.25
C VAL A 518 -89.95 41.04 -67.69
N GLU A 519 -88.80 40.63 -68.19
CA GLU A 519 -88.39 40.81 -69.59
C GLU A 519 -89.31 40.05 -70.55
N LYS A 520 -89.65 38.80 -70.22
CA LYS A 520 -90.57 37.95 -70.99
C LYS A 520 -91.98 38.52 -71.01
N SER A 521 -92.53 38.91 -69.86
CA SER A 521 -93.86 39.55 -69.80
C SER A 521 -93.87 40.95 -70.43
N SER A 522 -92.76 41.69 -70.40
CA SER A 522 -92.59 42.93 -71.17
C SER A 522 -92.57 42.66 -72.68
N LEU A 523 -91.92 41.57 -73.13
CA LEU A 523 -91.90 41.17 -74.53
C LEU A 523 -93.28 40.70 -75.01
N GLU A 524 -93.99 39.89 -74.23
CA GLU A 524 -95.37 39.48 -74.48
C GLU A 524 -96.32 40.69 -74.51
N SER A 525 -96.18 41.64 -73.58
CA SER A 525 -96.94 42.88 -73.59
C SER A 525 -96.65 43.74 -74.83
N LYS A 526 -95.38 43.89 -75.22
CA LYS A 526 -94.99 44.56 -76.48
C LYS A 526 -95.54 43.86 -77.71
N GLN A 527 -95.54 42.52 -77.74
CA GLN A 527 -96.11 41.74 -78.83
C GLN A 527 -97.63 41.94 -78.92
N ASN A 528 -98.33 41.91 -77.78
CA ASN A 528 -99.77 42.19 -77.71
C ASN A 528 -100.10 43.63 -78.10
N HIS A 529 -99.27 44.61 -77.74
CA HIS A 529 -99.40 45.99 -78.22
C HIS A 529 -99.15 46.07 -79.73
N GLN A 530 -98.21 45.29 -80.28
CA GLN A 530 -97.95 45.27 -81.72
C GLN A 530 -99.09 44.59 -82.50
N THR A 531 -99.75 43.57 -81.95
CA THR A 531 -100.95 42.97 -82.57
C THR A 531 -102.12 43.94 -82.52
N THR A 532 -102.43 44.55 -81.37
CA THR A 532 -103.54 45.52 -81.29
C THR A 532 -103.31 46.77 -82.16
N LEU A 533 -102.06 47.22 -82.30
CA LEU A 533 -101.72 48.33 -83.20
C LEU A 533 -101.85 47.92 -84.68
N ASN A 534 -101.61 46.65 -85.02
CA ASN A 534 -101.88 46.12 -86.36
C ASN A 534 -103.38 45.89 -86.61
N GLU A 535 -104.14 45.49 -85.59
CA GLU A 535 -105.61 45.34 -85.63
C GLU A 535 -106.28 46.71 -85.84
N MET A 536 -105.92 47.73 -85.04
CA MET A 536 -106.37 49.12 -85.23
C MET A 536 -106.04 49.67 -86.63
N LYS A 537 -104.88 49.32 -87.19
CA LYS A 537 -104.54 49.67 -88.59
C LYS A 537 -105.45 48.98 -89.59
N ALA A 538 -105.73 47.69 -89.41
CA ALA A 538 -106.62 46.91 -90.27
C ALA A 538 -108.11 47.25 -90.09
N GLU A 539 -108.48 47.98 -89.02
CA GLU A 539 -109.79 48.63 -88.89
C GLU A 539 -109.80 49.98 -89.62
N HIS A 540 -108.82 50.86 -89.40
CA HIS A 540 -108.70 52.12 -90.15
C HIS A 540 -108.55 51.93 -91.67
N GLU A 541 -107.91 50.85 -92.13
CA GLU A 541 -107.81 50.52 -93.56
C GLU A 541 -109.17 50.13 -94.16
N LYS A 542 -110.06 49.51 -93.38
CA LYS A 542 -111.46 49.25 -93.78
C LYS A 542 -112.33 50.49 -93.70
N GLU A 543 -112.12 51.36 -92.71
CA GLU A 543 -112.79 52.67 -92.66
C GLU A 543 -112.44 53.50 -93.90
N LEU A 544 -111.17 53.45 -94.35
CA LEU A 544 -110.74 54.05 -95.62
C LEU A 544 -111.42 53.44 -96.86
N GLU A 545 -111.56 52.11 -96.94
CA GLU A 545 -112.31 51.47 -98.03
C GLU A 545 -113.79 51.89 -98.06
N VAL A 546 -114.40 52.12 -96.90
CA VAL A 546 -115.79 52.62 -96.77
C VAL A 546 -115.90 54.09 -97.19
N GLU A 547 -115.02 54.97 -96.67
CA GLU A 547 -114.98 56.39 -97.02
C GLU A 547 -114.74 56.60 -98.53
N GLU A 548 -113.87 55.79 -99.15
CA GLU A 548 -113.63 55.82 -100.60
C GLU A 548 -114.84 55.31 -101.40
N ALA A 549 -115.60 54.35 -100.86
CA ALA A 549 -116.86 53.89 -101.46
C ALA A 549 -117.95 54.98 -101.40
N GLU A 550 -118.07 55.72 -100.29
CA GLU A 550 -119.02 56.84 -100.17
C GLU A 550 -118.68 57.99 -101.13
N LEU A 551 -117.39 58.33 -101.29
CA LEU A 551 -116.93 59.31 -102.29
C LEU A 551 -117.30 58.93 -103.73
N ARG A 552 -117.32 57.64 -104.06
CA ARG A 552 -117.78 57.13 -105.39
C ARG A 552 -119.30 57.25 -105.56
N VAL A 553 -120.09 57.26 -104.49
CA VAL A 553 -121.54 57.53 -104.54
C VAL A 553 -121.82 59.04 -104.71
N VAL A 554 -121.11 59.90 -103.96
CA VAL A 554 -121.28 61.36 -104.01
C VAL A 554 -120.92 61.94 -105.39
N THR A 555 -119.91 61.39 -106.07
CA THR A 555 -119.53 61.80 -107.42
C THR A 555 -120.61 61.45 -108.46
N ALA A 556 -121.15 60.22 -108.43
CA ALA A 556 -122.26 59.80 -109.29
C ALA A 556 -123.52 60.66 -109.11
N MET A 557 -123.82 61.05 -107.86
CA MET A 557 -125.00 61.86 -107.52
C MET A 557 -124.91 63.31 -108.08
N ASN A 558 -123.70 63.87 -108.19
CA ASN A 558 -123.48 65.17 -108.83
C ASN A 558 -123.66 65.13 -110.36
N GLU A 559 -123.28 64.03 -111.03
CA GLU A 559 -123.52 63.88 -112.46
C GLU A 559 -125.01 63.83 -112.82
N THR A 560 -125.85 63.20 -111.99
CA THR A 560 -127.31 63.21 -112.18
C THR A 560 -127.90 64.60 -112.03
N SER A 561 -127.48 65.37 -111.03
CA SER A 561 -127.95 66.75 -110.79
C SER A 561 -127.71 67.67 -111.99
N LEU A 562 -126.54 67.55 -112.65
CA LEU A 562 -126.22 68.30 -113.88
C LEU A 562 -127.10 67.91 -115.09
N ARG A 563 -127.55 66.65 -115.16
CA ARG A 563 -128.47 66.19 -116.21
C ARG A 563 -129.88 66.75 -115.98
N ASP A 564 -130.38 66.71 -114.75
CA ASP A 564 -131.70 67.26 -114.40
C ASP A 564 -131.76 68.79 -114.60
N ALA A 565 -130.71 69.52 -114.21
CA ALA A 565 -130.58 70.96 -114.47
C ALA A 565 -130.50 71.33 -115.97
N THR A 566 -130.21 70.36 -116.84
CA THR A 566 -130.25 70.52 -118.29
C THR A 566 -131.62 70.13 -118.88
N ILE A 567 -132.29 69.14 -118.29
CA ILE A 567 -133.66 68.73 -118.65
C ILE A 567 -134.67 69.83 -118.34
N GLU A 568 -134.60 70.50 -117.18
CA GLU A 568 -135.49 71.63 -116.86
C GLU A 568 -135.34 72.81 -117.84
N ARG A 569 -134.11 73.07 -118.32
CA ARG A 569 -133.86 74.09 -119.34
C ARG A 569 -134.59 73.74 -120.65
N MET A 570 -134.47 72.50 -121.10
CA MET A 570 -135.19 72.01 -122.30
C MET A 570 -136.72 71.98 -122.13
N LYS A 571 -137.23 71.73 -120.91
CA LYS A 571 -138.68 71.85 -120.63
C LYS A 571 -139.18 73.29 -120.79
N GLN A 572 -138.41 74.27 -120.34
CA GLN A 572 -138.75 75.69 -120.48
C GLN A 572 -138.79 76.12 -121.95
N ASP A 573 -137.79 75.74 -122.75
CA ASP A 573 -137.75 76.03 -124.20
C ASP A 573 -138.96 75.41 -124.95
N ILE A 574 -139.38 74.20 -124.57
CA ILE A 574 -140.58 73.55 -125.11
C ILE A 574 -141.86 74.31 -124.75
N GLN A 575 -141.97 74.84 -123.52
CA GLN A 575 -143.13 75.59 -123.04
C GLN A 575 -143.35 76.89 -123.85
N ASP A 576 -142.27 77.58 -124.21
CA ASP A 576 -142.33 78.83 -124.98
C ASP A 576 -142.66 78.57 -126.46
N GLU A 577 -142.08 77.55 -127.08
CA GLU A 577 -142.42 77.20 -128.48
C GLU A 577 -143.84 76.62 -128.59
N VAL A 578 -144.34 75.88 -127.59
CA VAL A 578 -145.77 75.50 -127.49
C VAL A 578 -146.69 76.71 -127.36
N SER A 579 -146.24 77.77 -126.66
CA SER A 579 -147.01 79.03 -126.52
C SER A 579 -147.10 79.83 -127.82
N LYS A 580 -146.14 79.64 -128.73
CA LYS A 580 -146.05 80.25 -130.07
C LYS A 580 -146.73 79.39 -131.14
N GLN A 581 -146.65 78.07 -131.03
CA GLN A 581 -147.45 77.11 -131.78
C GLN A 581 -148.94 77.22 -131.40
N LYS A 582 -149.25 77.77 -130.20
CA LYS A 582 -150.57 78.28 -129.81
C LYS A 582 -151.00 79.52 -130.62
N LEU A 583 -151.37 79.19 -131.85
CA LEU A 583 -152.75 79.35 -132.28
C LEU A 583 -153.10 80.80 -132.69
N MET A 584 -152.49 81.42 -133.71
CA MET A 584 -152.18 80.92 -135.06
C MET A 584 -153.38 80.24 -135.77
N GLU A 585 -153.90 79.12 -135.27
CA GLU A 585 -155.17 78.54 -135.73
C GLU A 585 -156.37 79.49 -135.59
N LYS A 586 -156.36 80.43 -134.61
CA LYS A 586 -157.34 81.54 -134.53
C LYS A 586 -157.33 82.48 -135.74
N LYS A 587 -156.25 82.51 -136.54
CA LYS A 587 -156.21 83.17 -137.86
C LYS A 587 -156.44 82.19 -139.01
N GLY A 588 -156.14 80.90 -138.84
CA GLY A 588 -156.29 79.87 -139.88
C GLY A 588 -157.74 79.48 -140.22
N HIS A 589 -158.67 79.56 -139.26
CA HIS A 589 -160.01 78.95 -139.41
C HIS A 589 -160.92 79.60 -140.48
N GLN A 590 -160.57 80.78 -141.00
CA GLN A 590 -161.30 81.41 -142.12
C GLN A 590 -160.77 80.96 -143.49
N ALA A 591 -159.46 80.73 -143.64
CA ALA A 591 -158.82 80.41 -144.92
C ALA A 591 -159.14 78.99 -145.42
N LEU A 592 -159.39 78.04 -144.51
CA LEU A 592 -159.61 76.64 -144.87
C LEU A 592 -160.98 76.37 -145.54
N LYS A 593 -161.87 77.37 -145.63
CA LYS A 593 -163.11 77.27 -146.42
C LYS A 593 -162.87 77.37 -147.94
N ASP A 594 -161.83 78.06 -148.40
CA ASP A 594 -161.56 78.24 -149.83
C ASP A 594 -160.76 77.09 -150.43
N LEU A 595 -159.72 76.59 -149.74
CA LEU A 595 -158.77 75.63 -150.32
C LEU A 595 -159.32 74.21 -150.54
N LYS A 596 -160.52 73.89 -150.06
CA LYS A 596 -161.19 72.60 -150.35
C LYS A 596 -161.64 72.47 -151.82
N ARG A 597 -161.37 73.46 -152.68
CA ARG A 597 -161.68 73.49 -154.12
C ARG A 597 -160.58 72.96 -155.07
N GLN A 598 -159.34 72.69 -154.63
CA GLN A 598 -158.19 72.52 -155.57
C GLN A 598 -157.37 71.21 -155.46
N LEU A 599 -157.78 70.23 -154.64
CA LEU A 599 -157.09 68.95 -154.44
C LEU A 599 -157.23 67.96 -155.64
N VAL A 600 -156.74 68.31 -156.84
CA VAL A 600 -157.09 67.58 -158.08
C VAL A 600 -155.92 67.09 -158.95
N ILE A 601 -154.74 67.71 -158.95
CA ILE A 601 -153.82 67.59 -160.12
C ILE A 601 -152.57 66.70 -159.97
N GLU A 602 -151.78 66.76 -158.87
CA GLU A 602 -150.40 66.23 -158.92
C GLU A 602 -150.17 64.81 -158.36
N LYS A 603 -149.78 63.90 -159.27
CA LYS A 603 -149.20 62.56 -159.01
C LYS A 603 -148.05 62.29 -160.01
N LYS A 604 -146.78 62.24 -159.55
CA LYS A 604 -145.59 61.66 -160.24
C LYS A 604 -144.28 61.90 -159.43
N ARG A 605 -143.19 61.12 -159.51
CA ARG A 605 -142.91 59.67 -159.27
C ARG A 605 -141.37 59.50 -159.11
N SER A 606 -140.86 58.34 -158.65
CA SER A 606 -139.43 58.00 -158.43
C SER A 606 -139.02 56.57 -158.91
N GLU A 607 -137.71 56.30 -159.05
CA GLU A 607 -136.95 55.03 -159.31
C GLU A 607 -135.41 55.38 -159.35
N LYS A 608 -134.33 54.54 -159.41
CA LYS A 608 -134.04 53.07 -159.54
C LYS A 608 -132.59 52.74 -159.03
N LEU A 609 -132.08 51.49 -159.06
CA LEU A 609 -130.73 51.08 -158.55
C LEU A 609 -130.20 49.72 -159.12
N GLN A 610 -128.89 49.54 -159.46
CA GLN A 610 -128.21 48.22 -159.66
C GLN A 610 -126.65 48.25 -159.84
N GLU A 611 -125.96 47.12 -159.55
CA GLU A 611 -124.55 46.71 -159.93
C GLU A 611 -123.31 47.49 -159.36
N LYS A 612 -122.06 46.97 -159.22
CA LYS A 612 -121.41 45.64 -159.49
C LYS A 612 -120.14 45.38 -158.61
N ILE A 613 -119.46 44.23 -158.80
CA ILE A 613 -118.19 43.75 -158.15
C ILE A 613 -117.10 43.51 -159.23
N LYS A 614 -115.77 43.54 -158.92
CA LYS A 614 -114.71 42.51 -159.25
C LYS A 614 -113.21 42.98 -159.37
N ASP A 615 -112.27 42.14 -158.87
CA ASP A 615 -110.76 42.09 -158.96
C ASP A 615 -109.92 43.31 -158.45
N ILE A 616 -108.58 43.34 -158.26
CA ILE A 616 -107.36 42.54 -158.67
C ILE A 616 -106.30 42.47 -157.50
N SER A 617 -105.29 41.57 -157.55
CA SER A 617 -104.17 41.40 -156.56
C SER A 617 -102.78 41.91 -157.03
N SER A 618 -101.85 42.33 -156.12
CA SER A 618 -100.36 42.11 -156.16
C SER A 618 -99.49 43.03 -155.23
N SER A 619 -98.23 42.59 -154.92
CA SER A 619 -96.97 43.39 -154.74
C SER A 619 -96.35 43.78 -153.35
N ASN A 620 -95.02 43.57 -153.24
CA ASN A 620 -93.92 44.37 -152.59
C ASN A 620 -93.55 44.29 -151.06
N SER A 621 -92.42 44.96 -150.68
CA SER A 621 -91.49 44.63 -149.56
C SER A 621 -90.64 45.80 -148.98
N ASN A 622 -90.18 45.69 -147.71
CA ASN A 622 -89.04 46.32 -146.97
C ASN A 622 -88.71 47.85 -147.02
N LEU A 623 -88.47 48.50 -145.85
CA LEU A 623 -87.23 49.24 -145.44
C LEU A 623 -87.23 49.71 -143.94
N ASP A 624 -86.07 50.19 -143.45
CA ASP A 624 -85.64 50.78 -142.15
C ASP A 624 -86.21 52.22 -141.81
N GLU A 625 -85.88 53.01 -140.75
CA GLU A 625 -84.72 53.06 -139.79
C GLU A 625 -84.99 53.83 -138.44
N LEU A 626 -84.10 53.66 -137.45
CA LEU A 626 -83.56 54.60 -136.40
C LEU A 626 -84.42 55.28 -135.28
N LEU A 627 -84.15 54.97 -133.98
CA LEU A 627 -83.54 55.88 -132.95
C LEU A 627 -83.52 55.39 -131.45
N GLN A 628 -82.29 55.24 -130.90
CA GLN A 628 -81.77 55.62 -129.56
C GLN A 628 -82.38 55.21 -128.16
N VAL A 629 -81.59 54.40 -127.39
CA VAL A 629 -80.74 54.77 -126.19
C VAL A 629 -81.40 55.33 -124.89
N VAL A 630 -80.87 55.26 -123.64
CA VAL A 630 -79.94 54.45 -122.76
C VAL A 630 -79.74 55.31 -121.45
N ASP A 631 -79.27 55.00 -120.22
CA ASP A 631 -78.59 53.96 -119.38
C ASP A 631 -78.93 54.31 -117.88
N LEU A 632 -78.50 53.78 -116.70
CA LEU A 632 -77.71 52.68 -116.03
C LEU A 632 -78.38 52.52 -114.60
N ASN A 633 -78.12 51.60 -113.64
CA ASN A 633 -76.93 51.11 -112.88
C ASN A 633 -76.32 52.13 -111.87
N ASP A 634 -75.54 51.84 -110.80
CA ASP A 634 -74.70 50.70 -110.31
C ASP A 634 -74.39 50.99 -108.78
N ARG A 635 -73.95 50.17 -107.79
CA ARG A 635 -73.57 48.74 -107.51
C ARG A 635 -73.86 48.49 -105.98
N VAL A 636 -73.24 47.72 -105.04
CA VAL A 636 -72.03 46.84 -104.88
C VAL A 636 -72.12 45.90 -103.64
N ALA A 637 -71.36 44.79 -103.66
CA ALA A 637 -70.75 43.91 -102.61
C ALA A 637 -71.32 43.73 -101.16
N THR A 638 -71.45 42.55 -100.52
CA THR A 638 -70.76 41.21 -100.50
C THR A 638 -69.37 41.17 -99.83
N GLY A 639 -68.91 40.12 -99.12
CA GLY A 639 -69.54 38.86 -98.68
C GLY A 639 -68.51 37.77 -98.31
N GLU A 640 -68.47 37.40 -97.02
CA GLU A 640 -67.97 36.16 -96.34
C GLU A 640 -66.66 35.39 -96.71
N ASP A 641 -65.83 35.17 -95.66
CA ASP A 641 -65.18 33.90 -95.22
C ASP A 641 -63.64 33.58 -95.32
N SER A 642 -63.11 33.19 -94.15
CA SER A 642 -61.96 32.32 -93.79
C SER A 642 -60.45 32.63 -94.05
N SER A 643 -59.68 32.59 -92.95
CA SER A 643 -58.39 31.84 -92.74
C SER A 643 -56.96 32.44 -92.92
N VAL A 644 -56.13 32.13 -91.88
CA VAL A 644 -54.63 32.01 -91.73
C VAL A 644 -53.68 33.24 -91.59
N SER A 645 -52.81 33.13 -90.57
CA SER A 645 -51.42 33.64 -90.39
C SER A 645 -51.09 35.03 -89.79
N SER A 646 -50.23 34.96 -88.76
CA SER A 646 -49.28 35.92 -88.16
C SER A 646 -48.85 37.14 -89.01
N PHE A 647 -48.71 38.35 -88.43
CA PHE A 647 -47.58 38.69 -87.54
C PHE A 647 -47.82 39.91 -86.62
N SER A 648 -46.81 40.22 -85.80
CA SER A 648 -46.69 41.34 -84.86
C SER A 648 -47.12 42.72 -85.37
N PHE A 649 -47.79 43.52 -84.52
CA PHE A 649 -47.33 44.84 -84.02
C PHE A 649 -48.36 45.41 -83.03
N ARG A 650 -47.93 45.98 -81.89
CA ARG A 650 -48.81 46.76 -81.00
C ARG A 650 -48.04 47.98 -80.52
N ASP A 651 -48.47 49.15 -80.97
CA ASP A 651 -47.81 50.42 -80.71
C ASP A 651 -48.86 51.53 -80.52
N LEU A 652 -48.43 52.73 -80.11
CA LEU A 652 -49.19 53.78 -79.37
C LEU A 652 -49.10 53.53 -77.86
N ILE A 653 -48.11 54.07 -77.13
CA ILE A 653 -47.44 55.39 -77.19
C ILE A 653 -48.41 56.55 -77.00
N SER A 654 -48.35 57.20 -75.83
CA SER A 654 -48.04 58.64 -75.72
C SER A 654 -47.86 59.10 -74.25
N SER A 655 -46.84 59.86 -73.83
CA SER A 655 -45.49 60.06 -74.38
C SER A 655 -44.56 60.77 -73.38
N LYS A 656 -43.26 60.39 -73.37
CA LYS A 656 -42.07 61.29 -73.28
C LYS A 656 -41.78 62.10 -71.98
N PRO A 657 -40.53 62.61 -71.78
CA PRO A 657 -39.23 61.98 -72.07
C PRO A 657 -38.06 62.27 -71.07
N ASN A 658 -37.15 61.30 -70.91
CA ASN A 658 -35.65 61.39 -70.98
C ASN A 658 -34.82 62.38 -70.07
N PRO A 659 -33.48 62.18 -69.94
CA PRO A 659 -32.67 60.94 -69.95
C PRO A 659 -31.52 60.90 -68.88
N SER A 660 -30.65 59.87 -68.97
CA SER A 660 -29.22 59.82 -68.51
C SER A 660 -28.96 59.64 -66.99
N ASP A 661 -27.95 58.88 -66.53
CA ASP A 661 -27.05 57.89 -67.18
C ASP A 661 -26.40 56.90 -66.17
N SER A 662 -25.83 55.78 -66.66
CA SER A 662 -24.84 54.88 -66.01
C SER A 662 -25.23 54.09 -64.73
N GLY A 663 -24.58 52.93 -64.44
CA GLY A 663 -24.75 52.28 -63.10
C GLY A 663 -24.48 50.77 -62.84
N SER A 664 -23.89 49.98 -63.75
CA SER A 664 -23.25 48.64 -63.58
C SER A 664 -23.61 47.64 -62.44
N GLN A 665 -23.93 46.38 -62.85
CA GLN A 665 -23.66 45.07 -62.20
C GLN A 665 -24.36 44.73 -60.84
N ALA A 666 -25.17 43.65 -60.70
CA ALA A 666 -24.94 42.19 -60.86
C ALA A 666 -24.41 41.50 -59.57
N GLY A 667 -24.68 40.22 -59.27
CA GLY A 667 -25.48 39.18 -59.95
C GLY A 667 -24.96 37.77 -59.58
N SER A 668 -25.82 36.81 -59.22
CA SER A 668 -25.44 35.56 -58.51
C SER A 668 -25.67 34.25 -59.28
N SER A 669 -24.72 33.30 -59.23
CA SER A 669 -24.98 31.83 -59.26
C SER A 669 -23.73 30.96 -59.02
N PHE A 670 -23.94 29.71 -58.59
CA PHE A 670 -22.98 28.61 -58.29
C PHE A 670 -22.87 27.62 -59.50
N PRO A 671 -22.18 26.44 -59.42
CA PRO A 671 -20.78 26.08 -59.10
C PRO A 671 -20.20 25.20 -60.28
N PRO A 672 -19.38 24.11 -60.15
CA PRO A 672 -18.37 23.66 -59.16
C PRO A 672 -16.99 23.27 -59.76
N SER A 673 -15.94 23.06 -58.93
CA SER A 673 -14.88 22.00 -59.03
C SER A 673 -13.67 22.28 -58.10
N ILE A 674 -12.82 21.26 -57.84
CA ILE A 674 -11.87 21.15 -56.69
C ILE A 674 -10.64 20.29 -57.14
N PRO A 675 -9.43 20.32 -56.53
CA PRO A 675 -8.58 21.41 -56.02
C PRO A 675 -7.13 21.41 -56.60
N VAL A 676 -6.32 22.43 -56.27
CA VAL A 676 -4.92 22.23 -55.83
C VAL A 676 -4.65 23.20 -54.68
N ALA A 677 -4.18 22.71 -53.53
CA ALA A 677 -3.94 23.54 -52.35
C ALA A 677 -2.51 23.37 -51.81
N THR A 678 -1.70 24.43 -51.88
CA THR A 678 -0.43 24.53 -51.18
C THR A 678 -0.69 24.88 -49.71
N VAL A 679 -0.44 23.96 -48.78
CA VAL A 679 -0.71 24.15 -47.35
C VAL A 679 0.31 25.12 -46.74
N SER A 680 -0.13 26.36 -46.47
CA SER A 680 0.60 27.30 -45.63
C SER A 680 0.29 27.02 -44.15
N VAL A 681 1.13 26.21 -43.50
CA VAL A 681 1.04 25.95 -42.05
C VAL A 681 1.08 27.25 -41.27
N SER A 682 0.11 27.46 -40.38
CA SER A 682 -0.02 28.67 -39.58
C SER A 682 1.01 28.74 -38.46
N LYS A 683 1.47 29.95 -38.11
CA LYS A 683 2.47 30.16 -37.05
C LYS A 683 2.04 29.67 -35.64
N ALA A 684 0.75 29.41 -35.44
CA ALA A 684 0.23 28.74 -34.24
C ALA A 684 0.49 27.22 -34.31
N GLU A 685 0.10 26.57 -35.39
CA GLU A 685 0.38 25.14 -35.65
C GLU A 685 1.89 24.85 -35.63
N SER A 686 2.73 25.76 -36.15
CA SER A 686 4.19 25.67 -36.03
C SER A 686 4.69 25.73 -34.58
N ARG A 687 4.00 26.46 -33.70
CA ARG A 687 4.34 26.51 -32.26
C ARG A 687 3.87 25.27 -31.52
N ASP A 688 2.68 24.77 -31.81
CA ASP A 688 2.18 23.54 -31.19
C ASP A 688 2.99 22.31 -31.65
N LEU A 689 3.41 22.28 -32.91
CA LEU A 689 4.36 21.27 -33.42
C LEU A 689 5.72 21.37 -32.72
N LEU A 690 6.26 22.57 -32.50
CA LEU A 690 7.50 22.76 -31.74
C LEU A 690 7.35 22.38 -30.26
N ALA A 691 6.25 22.75 -29.61
CA ALA A 691 5.98 22.38 -28.22
C ALA A 691 5.84 20.85 -28.06
N ARG A 692 5.13 20.20 -28.99
CA ARG A 692 4.97 18.74 -29.03
C ARG A 692 6.28 18.03 -29.38
N LEU A 693 7.12 18.61 -30.24
CA LEU A 693 8.47 18.11 -30.53
C LEU A 693 9.37 18.19 -29.28
N THR A 694 9.35 19.31 -28.55
CA THR A 694 10.12 19.46 -27.29
C THR A 694 9.63 18.48 -26.22
N ALA A 695 8.31 18.32 -26.06
CA ALA A 695 7.74 17.35 -25.12
C ALA A 695 8.14 15.90 -25.48
N MET A 696 8.04 15.52 -26.76
CA MET A 696 8.45 14.21 -27.27
C MET A 696 9.97 14.00 -27.14
N GLN A 697 10.78 15.04 -27.34
CA GLN A 697 12.23 14.98 -27.17
C GLN A 697 12.65 14.84 -25.70
N GLN A 698 11.88 15.41 -24.77
CA GLN A 698 12.12 15.25 -23.33
C GLN A 698 11.60 13.90 -22.82
N GLU A 699 10.46 13.41 -23.31
CA GLU A 699 10.00 12.03 -23.07
C GLU A 699 11.02 11.01 -23.61
N LYS A 700 11.55 11.23 -24.82
CA LYS A 700 12.64 10.45 -25.41
C LYS A 700 13.88 10.47 -24.53
N TRP A 701 14.30 11.63 -24.01
CA TRP A 701 15.48 11.72 -23.15
C TRP A 701 15.30 10.98 -21.81
N ASN A 702 14.13 11.11 -21.17
CA ASN A 702 13.79 10.34 -19.97
C ASN A 702 13.74 8.82 -20.23
N LEU A 703 13.33 8.39 -21.43
CA LEU A 703 13.38 6.99 -21.84
C LEU A 703 14.81 6.52 -22.14
N GLU A 704 15.66 7.37 -22.72
CA GLU A 704 17.09 7.09 -22.93
C GLU A 704 17.84 6.96 -21.59
N GLU A 705 17.59 7.84 -20.61
CA GLU A 705 18.12 7.73 -19.24
C GLU A 705 17.63 6.44 -18.55
N LYS A 706 16.33 6.12 -18.68
CA LYS A 706 15.78 4.89 -18.10
C LYS A 706 16.30 3.61 -18.76
N VAL A 707 16.60 3.63 -20.06
CA VAL A 707 17.27 2.53 -20.76
C VAL A 707 18.73 2.44 -20.29
N GLN A 708 19.45 3.56 -20.19
CA GLN A 708 20.82 3.58 -19.68
C GLN A 708 20.92 2.96 -18.28
N HIS A 709 20.04 3.32 -17.34
CA HIS A 709 20.02 2.70 -16.01
C HIS A 709 19.67 1.21 -16.01
N LEU A 710 18.87 0.75 -16.98
CA LEU A 710 18.60 -0.69 -17.15
C LEU A 710 19.81 -1.42 -17.78
N GLU A 711 20.55 -0.78 -18.68
CA GLU A 711 21.79 -1.31 -19.25
C GLU A 711 22.93 -1.34 -18.22
N GLU A 712 23.08 -0.29 -17.40
CA GLU A 712 24.01 -0.23 -16.26
C GLU A 712 23.69 -1.32 -15.21
N SER A 713 22.41 -1.47 -14.85
CA SER A 713 21.96 -2.49 -13.89
C SER A 713 22.09 -3.92 -14.44
N ALA A 714 21.78 -4.13 -15.73
CA ALA A 714 21.98 -5.42 -16.39
C ALA A 714 23.47 -5.76 -16.56
N GLY A 715 24.32 -4.77 -16.83
CA GLY A 715 25.77 -4.91 -16.85
C GLY A 715 26.34 -5.33 -15.49
N ALA A 716 25.97 -4.61 -14.42
CA ALA A 716 26.35 -4.96 -13.06
C ALA A 716 25.86 -6.37 -12.65
N MET A 717 24.63 -6.75 -13.02
CA MET A 717 24.10 -8.10 -12.79
C MET A 717 24.85 -9.18 -13.61
N ALA A 718 25.25 -8.87 -14.85
CA ALA A 718 26.04 -9.78 -15.67
C ALA A 718 27.45 -9.99 -15.11
N ASP A 719 28.11 -8.92 -14.63
CA ASP A 719 29.41 -9.02 -13.95
C ASP A 719 29.31 -9.79 -12.63
N GLU A 720 28.26 -9.55 -11.83
CA GLU A 720 28.01 -10.31 -10.60
C GLU A 720 27.75 -11.80 -10.89
N LEU A 721 27.02 -12.13 -11.97
CA LEU A 721 26.83 -13.50 -12.43
C LEU A 721 28.13 -14.14 -12.94
N VAL A 722 28.98 -13.38 -13.62
CA VAL A 722 30.32 -13.83 -14.04
C VAL A 722 31.23 -14.05 -12.83
N GLU A 723 31.17 -13.21 -11.80
CA GLU A 723 31.91 -13.40 -10.55
C GLU A 723 31.40 -14.59 -9.74
N LYS A 724 30.08 -14.72 -9.56
CA LYS A 724 29.46 -15.93 -8.97
C LYS A 724 29.82 -17.20 -9.73
N THR A 725 29.90 -17.13 -11.07
CA THR A 725 30.35 -18.26 -11.91
C THR A 725 31.83 -18.58 -11.69
N LYS A 726 32.71 -17.58 -11.59
CA LYS A 726 34.13 -17.78 -11.21
C LYS A 726 34.26 -18.39 -9.81
N LEU A 727 33.46 -17.93 -8.84
CA LEU A 727 33.41 -18.46 -7.47
C LEU A 727 32.94 -19.92 -7.43
N LEU A 728 31.87 -20.25 -8.15
CA LEU A 728 31.40 -21.63 -8.31
C LEU A 728 32.44 -22.51 -9.02
N GLN A 729 33.08 -22.01 -10.07
CA GLN A 729 34.14 -22.72 -10.78
C GLN A 729 35.36 -22.96 -9.87
N GLN A 730 35.77 -21.97 -9.09
CA GLN A 730 36.80 -22.13 -8.04
C GLN A 730 36.36 -23.15 -7.00
N TYR A 731 35.13 -23.08 -6.47
CA TYR A 731 34.62 -24.02 -5.46
C TYR A 731 34.58 -25.46 -5.98
N VAL A 732 34.17 -25.67 -7.24
CA VAL A 732 34.18 -26.97 -7.92
C VAL A 732 35.61 -27.46 -8.16
N HIS A 733 36.56 -26.59 -8.52
CA HIS A 733 37.97 -26.97 -8.61
C HIS A 733 38.57 -27.33 -7.24
N HIS A 734 38.22 -26.60 -6.17
CA HIS A 734 38.68 -26.91 -4.81
C HIS A 734 38.08 -28.21 -4.29
N THR A 735 36.77 -28.44 -4.42
CA THR A 735 36.14 -29.72 -4.03
C THR A 735 36.65 -30.90 -4.87
N ARG A 736 36.93 -30.72 -6.16
CA ARG A 736 37.55 -31.76 -7.00
C ARG A 736 39.02 -32.03 -6.64
N SER A 737 39.77 -31.01 -6.21
CA SER A 737 41.13 -31.15 -5.70
C SER A 737 41.17 -31.84 -4.32
N GLU A 738 40.27 -31.44 -3.41
CA GLU A 738 39.98 -32.12 -2.15
C GLU A 738 39.66 -33.60 -2.37
N LEU A 739 38.74 -33.94 -3.28
CA LEU A 739 38.37 -35.33 -3.58
C LEU A 739 39.53 -36.15 -4.18
N ALA A 740 40.42 -35.54 -4.96
CA ALA A 740 41.65 -36.18 -5.43
C ALA A 740 42.69 -36.40 -4.30
N SER A 741 42.81 -35.42 -3.40
CA SER A 741 43.74 -35.46 -2.25
C SER A 741 43.26 -36.38 -1.11
N ARG A 742 41.94 -36.60 -1.00
CA ARG A 742 41.26 -37.53 -0.08
C ARG A 742 41.40 -39.02 -0.45
N THR A 743 42.35 -39.37 -1.31
CA THR A 743 42.72 -40.78 -1.52
C THR A 743 43.27 -41.39 -0.22
N PHE A 744 42.96 -42.67 -0.01
CA PHE A 744 42.85 -43.34 1.30
C PHE A 744 44.07 -43.25 2.23
N GLY A 745 45.29 -43.04 1.69
CA GLY A 745 46.54 -43.04 2.48
C GLY A 745 46.77 -41.81 3.36
N ASN A 746 46.23 -40.64 3.02
CA ASN A 746 46.59 -39.39 3.71
C ASN A 746 45.92 -39.23 5.08
N ARG A 747 44.67 -39.71 5.24
CA ARG A 747 43.91 -39.58 6.49
C ARG A 747 44.58 -40.31 7.66
N VAL A 748 45.15 -41.49 7.42
CA VAL A 748 45.86 -42.26 8.45
C VAL A 748 47.14 -41.56 8.90
N ARG A 749 47.85 -40.85 8.00
CA ARG A 749 49.06 -40.10 8.35
C ARG A 749 48.75 -38.86 9.18
N SER A 750 47.74 -38.07 8.80
CA SER A 750 47.30 -36.88 9.53
C SER A 750 46.95 -37.17 11.00
N MET A 751 46.21 -38.25 11.25
CA MET A 751 45.84 -38.71 12.59
C MET A 751 47.04 -39.15 13.46
N ILE A 752 48.17 -39.51 12.84
CA ILE A 752 49.40 -39.93 13.54
C ILE A 752 50.32 -38.72 13.82
N THR A 753 50.23 -37.65 13.03
CA THR A 753 51.09 -36.45 13.14
C THR A 753 50.43 -35.25 13.82
N GLY A 754 49.25 -35.40 14.41
CA GLY A 754 48.60 -34.36 15.22
C GLY A 754 48.15 -33.13 14.42
N GLN A 755 47.89 -33.28 13.12
CA GLN A 755 47.78 -32.16 12.19
C GLN A 755 46.37 -31.56 12.07
N GLU A 756 45.49 -31.76 13.06
CA GLU A 756 44.12 -31.20 13.05
C GLU A 756 44.09 -29.70 13.41
N GLU A 757 45.11 -29.16 14.07
CA GLU A 757 45.14 -27.74 14.45
C GLU A 757 45.19 -26.79 13.24
N THR A 758 45.87 -27.17 12.14
CA THR A 758 46.08 -26.26 11.00
C THR A 758 44.78 -25.89 10.30
N ASP A 759 43.85 -26.83 10.16
CA ASP A 759 42.56 -26.58 9.52
C ASP A 759 41.65 -25.75 10.42
N VAL A 760 41.71 -25.98 11.75
CA VAL A 760 41.00 -25.14 12.73
C VAL A 760 41.57 -23.73 12.77
N THR A 761 42.89 -23.54 12.65
CA THR A 761 43.47 -22.18 12.52
C THR A 761 43.07 -21.51 11.21
N ASN A 762 43.07 -22.23 10.09
CA ASN A 762 42.65 -21.70 8.80
C ASN A 762 41.18 -21.25 8.83
N VAL A 763 40.27 -22.06 9.40
CA VAL A 763 38.85 -21.68 9.56
C VAL A 763 38.67 -20.49 10.50
N ARG A 764 39.46 -20.39 11.59
CA ARG A 764 39.45 -19.22 12.49
C ARG A 764 39.99 -17.95 11.82
N GLU A 765 41.03 -18.06 10.99
CA GLU A 765 41.58 -16.91 10.27
C GLU A 765 40.67 -16.45 9.12
N LEU A 766 40.07 -17.39 8.39
CA LEU A 766 39.11 -17.09 7.32
C LEU A 766 37.85 -16.44 7.89
N ASN A 767 37.34 -16.92 9.05
CA ASN A 767 36.29 -16.22 9.80
C ASN A 767 36.74 -14.81 10.21
N ARG A 768 37.94 -14.62 10.76
CA ARG A 768 38.46 -13.27 11.10
C ARG A 768 38.56 -12.34 9.89
N LYS A 769 38.95 -12.85 8.71
CA LYS A 769 38.95 -12.06 7.46
C LYS A 769 37.53 -11.72 7.01
N LEU A 770 36.59 -12.65 7.09
CA LEU A 770 35.18 -12.42 6.77
C LEU A 770 34.56 -11.38 7.72
N THR A 771 34.81 -11.48 9.03
CA THR A 771 34.38 -10.47 10.03
C THR A 771 34.96 -9.10 9.69
N ARG A 772 36.26 -8.99 9.38
CA ARG A 772 36.87 -7.69 9.03
C ARG A 772 36.32 -7.09 7.73
N MET A 773 36.07 -7.89 6.69
CA MET A 773 35.46 -7.37 5.46
C MET A 773 34.01 -6.91 5.70
N LEU A 774 33.26 -7.61 6.56
CA LEU A 774 31.94 -7.16 7.00
C LEU A 774 32.01 -5.89 7.85
N GLU A 775 32.99 -5.77 8.74
CA GLU A 775 33.24 -4.55 9.51
C GLU A 775 33.64 -3.36 8.61
N GLU A 776 34.52 -3.57 7.62
CA GLU A 776 34.93 -2.55 6.65
C GLU A 776 33.77 -2.14 5.73
N GLU A 777 32.98 -3.07 5.20
CA GLU A 777 31.80 -2.72 4.39
C GLU A 777 30.68 -2.07 5.21
N MET A 778 30.38 -2.54 6.44
CA MET A 778 29.45 -1.82 7.31
C MET A 778 29.96 -0.41 7.63
N THR A 779 31.27 -0.23 7.83
CA THR A 779 31.85 1.09 8.10
C THR A 779 31.78 2.00 6.86
N LYS A 780 31.98 1.49 5.64
CA LYS A 780 31.76 2.26 4.40
C LYS A 780 30.28 2.62 4.19
N ASN A 781 29.37 1.67 4.40
CA ASN A 781 27.93 1.89 4.22
C ASN A 781 27.30 2.76 5.33
N MET A 782 28.03 3.04 6.42
CA MET A 782 27.70 4.10 7.39
C MET A 782 28.42 5.44 7.11
N ALA A 783 29.25 5.50 6.07
CA ALA A 783 30.02 6.69 5.66
C ALA A 783 29.56 7.28 4.31
N LEU A 784 28.45 6.75 3.78
CA LEU A 784 27.69 7.22 2.61
C LEU A 784 26.31 7.71 3.04
#